data_AF-A0A6B3N0P6-F1
#
_entry.id   AF-A0A6B3N0P6-F1
#
_cell.length_a   1.000
_cell.length_b   1.000
_cell.length_c   1.000
_cell.angle_alpha   90.00
_cell.angle_beta   90.00
_cell.angle_gamma   90.00
#
_symmetry.space_group_name_H-M   'P 1'
#
loop_
_entity.id
_entity.type
_entity.pdbx_description
1 polymer ?
#
loop_
_entity_poly.entity_id
_entity_poly.type
_entity_poly.pdbx_seq_one_letter_code
_entity_poly.pdbx_strand_id
1 'polypeptide(L)'
;MTQSSICNHFIHGKIISGNVYEIVARTADLTDQDQLNTIVETCQLLFAESPNANPQMKAIGIFWYQESIILLQAMYAINANKQFVTDAFDRPFHQYRYVLIPIDFVTNHLRGRTFRLLSWITQQPIPLFPKQETNLQPLSIPHLNQGELDKEVKKIQKCLTETNSQGQPLLLSALAALLNQQRILIDSIPETILPTFYLESILLLLPASLRNYFSVAMGYLNEEYCQWAKLIIKFNGSPQKRKFDEDLFWLNRNTKKLEGKADQYTQRHNFVDDILRPIANATDRIPELLKRLDEITDDVGTLENPAYLKIVVRLIPVLPENLQEKVWEKWLPEKAEDEWHNIIQLIDDSLGLFVAWNKLGNYLKLDSVAQLTEICELMRQIWMRLPGDKRIQILQKLQEKENIFVAEKLLKSNFLQWHPLEAESNELISEICQLVQQTWISLPSEKLAQIIPPIQQDIFLTEKLLERKLLQWRPLEAETSELISQICQLIRQTWISLPGDKLIPILQEIQQNIFLAEKLLESNFLQWRPLEAESTEVVGKLRILCKKVVTHKSQQNWEQGWKFATCLAKDNIFREPKESFLLLDASFCTDVLAQHLYNSFNFKFAPLLPCVEAMTILESQWYQQLKSEGVQVAELLKRLLSQRNDVLENLQQLAQLTGINDAEKDYLYKAFLVNWVPSFAEARKLLDTIISDIQLSGNKFSRSKLEQTCEWFENEKPELRDIFYNLQQETIDWSTWEKLSNVLYENPQDCADLLDRVVGNIFPKKVMSKWLTIITNEEDLRKVFLEKSSVWQVLEHGDFVDIVFSSPQYAATLTRCCRDSGRYDWIKGDLLHYLCHSSIEQKHMDEDLKTLVTSPNIVERFTNEDWWNLQQLRWGLKFDLVLPFKDLTTTDQLKELIFNQAISIVNNFTEPEYRQSLFKDCATWGLNSEQLKLIAIQVVKSFTEPEQTERFLRGYSLDKNEQKKILVEAPSQAYNVGLILPHLYCNGKVIAPQEEPKLVQLLLQAGLGATGERADLKKFFVDVLINQILPNNNLIIALKRWREQVIATHQELYEEAFSEASQEFVSKISARNYCFESFIKLAKYIIMLDQNELSKEADLMYRAFLKTIPSELLPRQLSAK
;
A
#
# COMPACT_ATOMS: atom_id res chain seq x y z
N MET A 1 8.81 -10.32 -20.05
CA MET A 1 9.68 -9.17 -20.38
C MET A 1 11.04 -9.71 -20.77
N THR A 2 11.42 -9.65 -22.05
CA THR A 2 12.76 -10.03 -22.51
C THR A 2 13.74 -8.95 -22.06
N GLN A 3 14.75 -9.31 -21.26
CA GLN A 3 15.75 -8.37 -20.74
C GLN A 3 16.58 -7.77 -21.89
N SER A 4 16.26 -6.58 -22.36
CA SER A 4 17.16 -5.84 -23.25
C SER A 4 18.44 -5.47 -22.51
N SER A 5 19.60 -5.68 -23.13
CA SER A 5 20.84 -5.12 -22.60
C SER A 5 20.99 -3.67 -23.04
N ILE A 6 21.29 -2.82 -22.08
CA ILE A 6 21.53 -1.40 -22.27
C ILE A 6 23.00 -1.23 -22.63
N CYS A 7 23.27 -0.69 -23.83
CA CYS A 7 24.62 -0.48 -24.34
C CYS A 7 24.93 1.01 -24.47
N ASN A 8 26.14 1.36 -24.03
CA ASN A 8 26.66 2.72 -24.13
C ASN A 8 27.09 3.02 -25.57
N HIS A 9 26.90 4.26 -26.00
CA HIS A 9 27.26 4.65 -27.36
C HIS A 9 27.57 6.13 -27.44
N PHE A 10 28.33 6.48 -28.47
CA PHE A 10 28.64 7.86 -28.79
C PHE A 10 28.59 8.09 -30.30
N ILE A 11 28.41 9.34 -30.68
CA ILE A 11 28.26 9.79 -32.05
C ILE A 11 29.35 10.82 -32.32
N HIS A 12 30.14 10.54 -33.36
CA HIS A 12 31.17 11.43 -33.89
C HIS A 12 30.69 12.00 -35.23
N GLY A 13 30.83 13.30 -35.42
CA GLY A 13 30.31 14.01 -36.59
C GLY A 13 30.52 15.52 -36.49
N LYS A 14 30.09 16.27 -37.49
CA LYS A 14 29.81 17.70 -37.38
C LYS A 14 28.46 17.92 -36.69
N ILE A 15 28.42 18.95 -35.85
CA ILE A 15 27.17 19.56 -35.38
C ILE A 15 26.49 20.23 -36.58
N ILE A 16 25.15 20.33 -36.61
CA ILE A 16 24.40 21.00 -37.69
C ILE A 16 24.94 22.42 -37.99
N SER A 17 25.48 23.10 -36.97
CA SER A 17 26.04 24.45 -37.06
C SER A 17 27.57 24.52 -37.22
N GLY A 18 28.28 23.38 -37.23
CA GLY A 18 29.74 23.31 -37.16
C GLY A 18 30.39 22.72 -38.41
N ASN A 19 31.64 23.13 -38.70
CA ASN A 19 32.41 22.58 -39.82
C ASN A 19 33.47 21.53 -39.40
N VAL A 20 33.66 21.33 -38.09
CA VAL A 20 34.68 20.43 -37.53
C VAL A 20 34.02 19.12 -37.08
N TYR A 21 34.69 17.99 -37.32
CA TYR A 21 34.27 16.70 -36.80
C TYR A 21 34.69 16.60 -35.32
N GLU A 22 33.74 16.31 -34.45
CA GLU A 22 33.94 16.13 -33.02
C GLU A 22 32.97 15.09 -32.45
N ILE A 23 33.10 14.74 -31.16
CA ILE A 23 32.10 13.92 -30.48
C ILE A 23 30.89 14.80 -30.15
N VAL A 24 29.83 14.62 -30.94
CA VAL A 24 28.62 15.46 -30.88
C VAL A 24 27.57 14.92 -29.92
N ALA A 25 27.59 13.63 -29.62
CA ALA A 25 26.72 13.06 -28.60
C ALA A 25 27.38 11.85 -27.93
N ARG A 26 27.15 11.64 -26.62
CA ARG A 26 27.59 10.43 -25.91
C ARG A 26 26.66 10.07 -24.76
N THR A 27 26.58 8.79 -24.40
CA THR A 27 25.91 8.34 -23.18
C THR A 27 26.64 8.88 -21.95
N ALA A 28 25.90 9.18 -20.88
CA ALA A 28 26.43 9.84 -19.68
C ALA A 28 27.62 9.10 -19.05
N ASP A 29 27.63 7.76 -19.11
CA ASP A 29 28.68 6.92 -18.54
C ASP A 29 30.00 6.96 -19.31
N LEU A 30 30.03 7.51 -20.52
CA LEU A 30 31.24 7.64 -21.33
C LEU A 30 31.92 8.97 -21.07
N THR A 31 32.69 9.06 -19.97
CA THR A 31 33.33 10.32 -19.56
C THR A 31 34.72 10.55 -20.16
N ASP A 32 35.46 9.48 -20.46
CA ASP A 32 36.85 9.53 -20.94
C ASP A 32 36.94 9.95 -22.42
N GLN A 33 37.16 11.25 -22.64
CA GLN A 33 37.23 11.80 -23.99
C GLN A 33 38.42 11.27 -24.81
N ASP A 34 39.55 10.98 -24.18
CA ASP A 34 40.76 10.53 -24.85
C ASP A 34 40.61 9.10 -25.34
N GLN A 35 39.97 8.24 -24.54
CA GLN A 35 39.60 6.89 -24.96
C GLN A 35 38.63 6.91 -26.16
N LEU A 36 37.59 7.75 -26.11
CA LEU A 36 36.65 7.86 -27.23
C LEU A 36 37.33 8.39 -28.50
N ASN A 37 38.21 9.38 -28.37
CA ASN A 37 39.00 9.88 -29.49
C ASN A 37 39.92 8.78 -30.05
N THR A 38 40.53 7.96 -29.21
CA THR A 38 41.35 6.80 -29.62
C THR A 38 40.53 5.78 -30.42
N ILE A 39 39.31 5.46 -29.98
CA ILE A 39 38.37 4.58 -30.71
C ILE A 39 38.07 5.16 -32.09
N VAL A 40 37.82 6.46 -32.15
CA VAL A 40 37.52 7.17 -33.39
C VAL A 40 38.75 7.18 -34.31
N GLU A 41 39.94 7.49 -33.80
CA GLU A 41 41.22 7.47 -34.54
C GLU A 41 41.53 6.09 -35.13
N THR A 42 41.24 5.03 -34.37
CA THR A 42 41.38 3.64 -34.82
C THR A 42 40.52 3.34 -36.07
N CYS A 43 39.45 4.10 -36.30
CA CYS A 43 38.47 3.90 -37.37
C CYS A 43 38.28 5.11 -38.31
N GLN A 44 39.10 6.16 -38.16
CA GLN A 44 38.77 7.54 -38.56
C GLN A 44 38.74 7.82 -40.06
N LEU A 45 39.20 6.87 -40.87
CA LEU A 45 39.24 7.00 -42.30
C LEU A 45 38.59 5.73 -42.81
N LEU A 46 37.42 5.82 -43.43
CA LEU A 46 36.84 4.62 -44.02
C LEU A 46 36.25 4.81 -45.42
N PHE A 47 36.09 6.03 -45.94
CA PHE A 47 35.21 6.17 -47.10
C PHE A 47 35.53 7.34 -48.05
N ALA A 48 36.30 7.05 -49.11
CA ALA A 48 36.31 7.84 -50.33
C ALA A 48 35.30 7.26 -51.35
N GLU A 49 34.40 8.14 -51.79
CA GLU A 49 33.45 8.03 -52.92
C GLU A 49 32.30 6.98 -52.88
N SER A 50 31.14 7.48 -53.32
CA SER A 50 29.81 6.86 -53.25
C SER A 50 29.57 5.83 -54.35
N PRO A 51 28.86 4.74 -54.02
CA PRO A 51 27.81 4.29 -54.94
C PRO A 51 26.53 3.77 -54.27
N ASN A 52 25.52 3.64 -55.15
CA ASN A 52 24.08 3.55 -54.90
C ASN A 52 23.55 2.16 -54.49
N ALA A 53 23.43 1.87 -53.19
CA ALA A 53 22.32 1.06 -52.67
C ALA A 53 22.11 1.31 -51.17
N ASN A 54 20.87 1.59 -50.80
CA ASN A 54 20.50 2.29 -49.56
C ASN A 54 21.15 3.69 -49.47
N PRO A 55 20.46 4.77 -49.91
CA PRO A 55 21.03 6.10 -50.02
C PRO A 55 21.63 6.64 -48.72
N GLN A 56 21.28 6.06 -47.57
CA GLN A 56 21.61 6.60 -46.25
C GLN A 56 22.77 5.88 -45.55
N MET A 57 23.05 4.60 -45.87
CA MET A 57 24.03 3.79 -45.15
C MET A 57 25.33 3.67 -45.97
N LYS A 58 26.44 4.13 -45.41
CA LYS A 58 27.75 4.08 -46.07
C LYS A 58 28.47 2.78 -45.75
N ALA A 59 28.53 2.46 -44.45
CA ALA A 59 29.03 1.18 -43.99
C ALA A 59 28.68 0.90 -42.55
N ILE A 60 28.94 -0.35 -42.16
CA ILE A 60 28.89 -0.84 -40.81
C ILE A 60 30.14 -1.67 -40.53
N GLY A 61 30.56 -1.67 -39.29
CA GLY A 61 31.73 -2.40 -38.87
C GLY A 61 31.60 -2.95 -37.47
N ILE A 62 32.33 -4.02 -37.21
CA ILE A 62 32.54 -4.57 -35.88
C ILE A 62 34.05 -4.67 -35.70
N PHE A 63 34.57 -4.16 -34.60
CA PHE A 63 35.96 -4.41 -34.23
C PHE A 63 36.08 -4.58 -32.72
N TRP A 64 37.19 -5.16 -32.33
CA TRP A 64 37.51 -5.42 -30.94
C TRP A 64 38.35 -4.27 -30.37
N TYR A 65 37.97 -3.76 -29.21
CA TYR A 65 38.71 -2.74 -28.48
C TYR A 65 38.62 -3.02 -26.99
N GLN A 66 39.77 -3.32 -26.36
CA GLN A 66 39.84 -3.73 -24.95
C GLN A 66 38.88 -4.91 -24.67
N GLU A 67 38.03 -4.85 -23.65
CA GLU A 67 37.10 -5.93 -23.29
C GLU A 67 35.71 -5.78 -23.95
N SER A 68 35.60 -4.98 -25.00
CA SER A 68 34.35 -4.70 -25.70
C SER A 68 34.46 -4.89 -27.21
N ILE A 69 33.35 -5.27 -27.82
CA ILE A 69 33.16 -5.11 -29.25
C ILE A 69 32.59 -3.72 -29.49
N ILE A 70 33.18 -3.01 -30.44
CA ILE A 70 32.66 -1.74 -30.94
C ILE A 70 31.90 -2.00 -32.23
N LEU A 71 30.62 -1.68 -32.22
CA LEU A 71 29.78 -1.66 -33.41
C LEU A 71 29.78 -0.25 -33.99
N LEU A 72 30.36 -0.12 -35.17
CA LEU A 72 30.45 1.11 -35.94
C LEU A 72 29.33 1.15 -36.98
N GLN A 73 28.63 2.27 -37.04
CA GLN A 73 27.67 2.58 -38.08
C GLN A 73 28.00 3.93 -38.68
N ALA A 74 28.21 3.97 -40.00
CA ALA A 74 28.45 5.20 -40.75
C ALA A 74 27.27 5.47 -41.70
N MET A 75 26.62 6.62 -41.54
CA MET A 75 25.48 7.04 -42.35
C MET A 75 25.64 8.46 -42.86
N TYR A 76 24.93 8.76 -43.94
CA TYR A 76 24.65 10.14 -44.32
C TYR A 76 23.69 10.77 -43.32
N ALA A 77 24.00 11.99 -42.91
CA ALA A 77 23.15 12.79 -42.07
C ALA A 77 21.88 13.16 -42.84
N ILE A 78 20.72 12.89 -42.24
CA ILE A 78 19.43 13.13 -42.87
C ILE A 78 18.56 13.92 -41.92
N ASN A 79 18.03 15.03 -42.42
CA ASN A 79 17.17 15.90 -41.63
C ASN A 79 15.78 15.29 -41.42
N ALA A 80 14.96 15.94 -40.60
CA ALA A 80 13.60 15.50 -40.32
C ALA A 80 12.73 15.34 -41.59
N ASN A 81 13.08 16.01 -42.69
CA ASN A 81 12.39 15.94 -43.98
C ASN A 81 12.89 14.81 -44.90
N LYS A 82 13.71 13.88 -44.38
CA LYS A 82 14.33 12.79 -45.15
C LYS A 82 15.26 13.27 -46.28
N GLN A 83 15.75 14.50 -46.19
CA GLN A 83 16.74 15.05 -47.14
C GLN A 83 18.14 14.93 -46.56
N PHE A 84 19.13 14.71 -47.43
CA PHE A 84 20.52 14.76 -47.05
C PHE A 84 20.87 16.14 -46.50
N VAL A 85 21.53 16.14 -45.34
CA VAL A 85 22.20 17.34 -44.85
C VAL A 85 23.47 17.49 -45.67
N THR A 86 23.60 18.59 -46.40
CA THR A 86 24.81 18.91 -47.16
C THR A 86 25.55 20.07 -46.49
N ASP A 87 26.87 20.13 -46.69
CA ASP A 87 27.66 21.29 -46.31
C ASP A 87 27.48 22.45 -47.30
N ALA A 88 28.19 23.56 -47.08
CA ALA A 88 28.12 24.74 -47.94
C ALA A 88 28.50 24.49 -49.42
N PHE A 89 29.10 23.33 -49.74
CA PHE A 89 29.51 22.92 -51.08
C PHE A 89 28.63 21.79 -51.64
N ASP A 90 27.45 21.60 -51.07
CA ASP A 90 26.49 20.55 -51.41
C ASP A 90 27.04 19.12 -51.21
N ARG A 91 28.08 18.96 -50.37
CA ARG A 91 28.62 17.64 -50.05
C ARG A 91 27.81 17.04 -48.91
N PRO A 92 27.29 15.81 -49.05
CA PRO A 92 26.48 15.20 -48.02
C PRO A 92 27.33 14.93 -46.77
N PHE A 93 26.78 15.29 -45.63
CA PHE A 93 27.42 15.20 -44.33
C PHE A 93 27.33 13.76 -43.78
N HIS A 94 28.34 13.33 -43.03
CA HIS A 94 28.46 11.96 -42.50
C HIS A 94 28.45 11.95 -40.98
N GLN A 95 27.73 11.01 -40.38
CA GLN A 95 27.77 10.74 -38.95
C GLN A 95 28.20 9.29 -38.70
N TYR A 96 28.91 9.11 -37.59
CA TYR A 96 29.44 7.84 -37.14
C TYR A 96 28.87 7.56 -35.75
N ARG A 97 28.20 6.43 -35.58
CA ARG A 97 27.79 5.92 -34.28
C ARG A 97 28.70 4.76 -33.91
N TYR A 98 29.18 4.80 -32.67
CA TYR A 98 29.98 3.75 -32.06
C TYR A 98 29.21 3.22 -30.85
N VAL A 99 28.84 1.96 -30.87
CA VAL A 99 28.15 1.28 -29.76
C VAL A 99 29.13 0.35 -29.08
N LEU A 100 29.35 0.56 -27.79
CA LEU A 100 30.19 -0.28 -26.95
C LEU A 100 29.35 -1.44 -26.43
N ILE A 101 29.73 -2.66 -26.81
CA ILE A 101 29.03 -3.88 -26.45
C ILE A 101 30.00 -4.73 -25.61
N PRO A 102 29.70 -4.96 -24.32
CA PRO A 102 30.51 -5.83 -23.48
C PRO A 102 30.65 -7.22 -24.09
N ILE A 103 31.84 -7.81 -24.01
CA ILE A 103 32.08 -9.10 -24.65
C ILE A 103 31.19 -10.20 -24.08
N ASP A 104 30.95 -10.19 -22.76
CA ASP A 104 30.07 -11.14 -22.09
C ASP A 104 28.66 -11.10 -22.65
N PHE A 105 28.17 -9.92 -23.06
CA PHE A 105 26.86 -9.81 -23.69
C PHE A 105 26.82 -10.55 -25.04
N VAL A 106 27.87 -10.41 -25.85
CA VAL A 106 27.99 -11.08 -27.14
C VAL A 106 28.08 -12.59 -26.95
N THR A 107 28.91 -13.05 -26.03
CA THR A 107 29.10 -14.47 -25.74
C THR A 107 27.82 -15.11 -25.21
N ASN A 108 27.16 -14.48 -24.21
CA ASN A 108 26.03 -15.08 -23.52
C ASN A 108 24.70 -14.99 -24.30
N HIS A 109 24.47 -13.88 -25.02
CA HIS A 109 23.16 -13.60 -25.62
C HIS A 109 23.12 -13.71 -27.13
N LEU A 110 24.24 -13.50 -27.83
CA LEU A 110 24.27 -13.62 -29.29
C LEU A 110 24.79 -14.97 -29.75
N ARG A 111 25.52 -15.71 -28.88
CA ARG A 111 26.11 -17.04 -29.14
C ARG A 111 26.69 -17.10 -30.55
N GLY A 112 27.47 -16.07 -30.86
CA GLY A 112 28.18 -15.95 -32.11
C GLY A 112 27.35 -15.61 -33.37
N ARG A 113 26.11 -15.13 -33.21
CA ARG A 113 25.39 -14.46 -34.30
C ARG A 113 25.75 -12.96 -34.36
N THR A 114 27.03 -12.64 -34.17
CA THR A 114 27.55 -11.27 -34.10
C THR A 114 27.26 -10.47 -35.37
N PHE A 115 27.16 -11.14 -36.53
CA PHE A 115 26.70 -10.51 -37.78
C PHE A 115 25.29 -9.92 -37.70
N ARG A 116 24.43 -10.43 -36.80
CA ARG A 116 23.08 -9.87 -36.60
C ARG A 116 23.11 -8.52 -35.92
N LEU A 117 24.17 -8.19 -35.18
CA LEU A 117 24.40 -6.83 -34.71
C LEU A 117 24.59 -5.87 -35.88
N LEU A 118 25.34 -6.28 -36.90
CA LEU A 118 25.48 -5.52 -38.15
C LEU A 118 24.10 -5.29 -38.78
N SER A 119 23.30 -6.35 -38.90
CA SER A 119 21.94 -6.22 -39.45
C SER A 119 21.02 -5.35 -38.59
N TRP A 120 21.11 -5.45 -37.26
CA TRP A 120 20.29 -4.68 -36.34
C TRP A 120 20.65 -3.21 -36.37
N ILE A 121 21.95 -2.87 -36.34
CA ILE A 121 22.38 -1.48 -36.33
C ILE A 121 22.04 -0.78 -37.64
N THR A 122 22.00 -1.49 -38.79
CA THR A 122 21.55 -0.88 -40.06
C THR A 122 20.13 -0.30 -39.99
N GLN A 123 19.29 -0.81 -39.09
CA GLN A 123 17.91 -0.38 -38.90
C GLN A 123 17.81 0.79 -37.90
N GLN A 124 18.89 1.13 -37.19
CA GLN A 124 18.89 2.21 -36.20
C GLN A 124 19.28 3.54 -36.86
N PRO A 125 18.40 4.56 -36.91
CA PRO A 125 18.77 5.87 -37.45
C PRO A 125 19.79 6.56 -36.54
N ILE A 126 20.71 7.35 -37.10
CA ILE A 126 21.59 8.25 -36.33
C ILE A 126 20.90 9.62 -36.22
N PRO A 127 20.55 10.11 -35.01
CA PRO A 127 19.93 11.41 -34.85
C PRO A 127 20.88 12.55 -35.21
N LEU A 128 20.31 13.67 -35.66
CA LEU A 128 21.04 14.93 -35.83
C LEU A 128 21.03 15.74 -34.54
N PHE A 129 22.18 16.33 -34.22
CA PHE A 129 22.34 17.15 -33.02
C PHE A 129 22.73 18.59 -33.41
N PRO A 130 21.94 19.60 -32.99
CA PRO A 130 22.26 21.01 -33.24
C PRO A 130 23.31 21.58 -32.28
N LYS A 131 23.64 20.85 -31.21
CA LYS A 131 24.67 21.16 -30.22
C LYS A 131 25.20 19.86 -29.63
N GLN A 132 26.32 19.91 -28.91
CA GLN A 132 26.87 18.74 -28.22
C GLN A 132 25.88 18.22 -27.15
N GLU A 133 25.65 16.91 -27.12
CA GLU A 133 24.76 16.22 -26.17
C GLU A 133 25.55 15.25 -25.28
N THR A 134 25.55 15.47 -23.97
CA THR A 134 26.33 14.65 -23.03
C THR A 134 25.50 13.56 -22.36
N ASN A 135 24.20 13.49 -22.61
CA ASN A 135 23.30 12.51 -22.03
C ASN A 135 22.45 11.82 -23.10
N LEU A 136 23.13 11.20 -24.06
CA LEU A 136 22.48 10.39 -25.07
C LEU A 136 21.81 9.19 -24.40
N GLN A 137 20.56 8.90 -24.77
CA GLN A 137 19.87 7.71 -24.29
C GLN A 137 20.63 6.46 -24.74
N PRO A 138 21.02 5.55 -23.83
CA PRO A 138 21.65 4.29 -24.19
C PRO A 138 20.81 3.47 -25.18
N LEU A 139 21.46 2.65 -26.00
CA LEU A 139 20.76 1.79 -26.94
C LEU A 139 20.41 0.47 -26.29
N SER A 140 19.15 0.07 -26.41
CA SER A 140 18.70 -1.26 -26.03
C SER A 140 18.91 -2.20 -27.22
N ILE A 141 19.87 -3.12 -27.11
CA ILE A 141 20.01 -4.20 -28.08
C ILE A 141 18.98 -5.28 -27.72
N PRO A 142 17.98 -5.54 -28.58
CA PRO A 142 17.03 -6.61 -28.33
C PRO A 142 17.77 -7.94 -28.32
N HIS A 143 17.30 -8.91 -27.54
CA HIS A 143 17.74 -10.29 -27.73
C HIS A 143 17.40 -10.69 -29.17
N LEU A 144 18.43 -10.78 -30.00
CA LEU A 144 18.26 -11.15 -31.39
C LEU A 144 17.88 -12.64 -31.40
N ASN A 145 16.59 -12.93 -31.62
CA ASN A 145 16.02 -14.28 -31.62
C ASN A 145 16.98 -15.27 -32.28
N GLN A 146 17.17 -16.45 -31.70
CA GLN A 146 17.93 -17.50 -32.38
C GLN A 146 17.29 -17.72 -33.76
N GLY A 147 18.10 -17.60 -34.81
CA GLY A 147 17.63 -17.90 -36.15
C GLY A 147 17.12 -19.33 -36.25
N GLU A 148 16.21 -19.57 -37.18
CA GLU A 148 15.95 -20.94 -37.65
C GLU A 148 17.28 -21.51 -38.16
N LEU A 149 17.83 -22.48 -37.42
CA LEU A 149 19.08 -23.17 -37.74
C LEU A 149 19.10 -23.64 -39.21
N ASP A 150 17.95 -24.12 -39.69
CA ASP A 150 17.75 -24.55 -41.08
C ASP A 150 18.03 -23.47 -42.13
N LYS A 151 17.72 -22.20 -41.84
CA LYS A 151 18.02 -21.08 -42.75
C LYS A 151 19.52 -20.86 -42.85
N GLU A 152 20.24 -20.97 -41.74
CA GLU A 152 21.69 -20.77 -41.71
C GLU A 152 22.43 -21.94 -42.37
N VAL A 153 21.98 -23.19 -42.11
CA VAL A 153 22.50 -24.39 -42.77
C VAL A 153 22.36 -24.27 -44.29
N LYS A 154 21.20 -23.83 -44.80
CA LYS A 154 20.99 -23.60 -46.24
C LYS A 154 21.94 -22.56 -46.84
N LYS A 155 22.27 -21.50 -46.10
CA LYS A 155 23.24 -20.47 -46.57
C LYS A 155 24.65 -21.05 -46.66
N ILE A 156 25.09 -21.77 -45.64
CA ILE A 156 26.41 -22.43 -45.63
C ILE A 156 26.51 -23.43 -46.78
N GLN A 157 25.51 -24.31 -46.92
CA GLN A 157 25.45 -25.27 -48.02
C GLN A 157 25.54 -24.58 -49.38
N LYS A 158 24.83 -23.47 -49.56
CA LYS A 158 24.90 -22.67 -50.78
C LYS A 158 26.31 -22.13 -51.02
N CYS A 159 26.95 -21.52 -50.02
CA CYS A 159 28.32 -21.03 -50.12
C CYS A 159 29.34 -22.15 -50.40
N LEU A 160 29.13 -23.36 -49.88
CA LEU A 160 29.99 -24.52 -50.15
C LEU A 160 29.93 -25.01 -51.60
N THR A 161 28.86 -24.70 -52.35
CA THR A 161 28.75 -25.07 -53.78
C THR A 161 29.66 -24.27 -54.70
N GLU A 162 30.14 -23.10 -54.27
CA GLU A 162 31.10 -22.32 -55.05
C GLU A 162 32.52 -22.84 -54.77
N THR A 163 33.04 -23.66 -55.70
CA THR A 163 34.38 -24.25 -55.60
C THR A 163 35.39 -23.58 -56.53
N ASN A 164 36.67 -23.58 -56.15
CA ASN A 164 37.77 -23.20 -57.03
C ASN A 164 38.03 -24.26 -58.13
N SER A 165 39.04 -24.02 -58.97
CA SER A 165 39.41 -24.95 -60.05
C SER A 165 39.94 -26.31 -59.58
N GLN A 166 40.29 -26.45 -58.30
CA GLN A 166 40.72 -27.71 -57.68
C GLN A 166 39.55 -28.43 -56.99
N GLY A 167 38.33 -27.92 -57.13
CA GLY A 167 37.13 -28.47 -56.46
C GLY A 167 37.05 -28.15 -54.98
N GLN A 168 37.89 -27.25 -54.44
CA GLN A 168 37.83 -26.86 -53.04
C GLN A 168 36.81 -25.73 -52.83
N PRO A 169 35.94 -25.80 -51.82
CA PRO A 169 34.99 -24.73 -51.52
C PRO A 169 35.68 -23.40 -51.20
N LEU A 170 35.28 -22.33 -51.89
CA LEU A 170 35.82 -20.97 -51.73
C LEU A 170 35.63 -20.44 -50.31
N LEU A 171 34.50 -20.78 -49.69
CA LEU A 171 34.21 -20.47 -48.28
C LEU A 171 35.31 -20.99 -47.34
N LEU A 172 35.74 -22.25 -47.54
CA LEU A 172 36.75 -22.88 -46.69
C LEU A 172 38.15 -22.30 -46.96
N SER A 173 38.47 -21.97 -48.22
CA SER A 173 39.73 -21.29 -48.54
C SER A 173 39.81 -19.89 -47.91
N ALA A 174 38.71 -19.14 -47.90
CA ALA A 174 38.64 -17.84 -47.24
C ALA A 174 38.81 -17.97 -45.72
N LEU A 175 38.16 -18.96 -45.11
CA LEU A 175 38.29 -19.25 -43.69
C LEU A 175 39.72 -19.69 -43.30
N ALA A 176 40.36 -20.53 -44.11
CA ALA A 176 41.75 -20.93 -43.89
C ALA A 176 42.70 -19.73 -43.90
N ALA A 177 42.53 -18.82 -44.87
CA ALA A 177 43.31 -17.59 -44.93
C ALA A 177 43.09 -16.70 -43.70
N LEU A 178 41.83 -16.53 -43.24
CA LEU A 178 41.52 -15.79 -42.01
C LEU A 178 42.19 -16.38 -40.76
N LEU A 179 42.19 -17.70 -40.65
CA LEU A 179 42.81 -18.40 -39.52
C LEU A 179 44.35 -18.28 -39.55
N ASN A 180 44.92 -18.20 -40.76
CA ASN A 180 46.33 -17.89 -40.99
C ASN A 180 46.64 -16.37 -40.91
N GLN A 181 45.83 -15.61 -40.17
CA GLN A 181 45.96 -14.16 -39.93
C GLN A 181 45.93 -13.28 -41.18
N GLN A 182 45.43 -13.79 -42.29
CA GLN A 182 45.25 -12.98 -43.49
C GLN A 182 43.91 -12.25 -43.45
N ARG A 183 43.84 -11.11 -44.12
CA ARG A 183 42.62 -10.34 -44.34
C ARG A 183 41.93 -10.85 -45.60
N ILE A 184 40.61 -10.93 -45.57
CA ILE A 184 39.80 -11.35 -46.71
C ILE A 184 38.90 -10.23 -47.16
N LEU A 185 38.89 -10.00 -48.48
CA LEU A 185 37.93 -9.15 -49.17
C LEU A 185 36.97 -10.02 -49.98
N ILE A 186 35.68 -9.77 -49.84
CA ILE A 186 34.61 -10.40 -50.63
C ILE A 186 33.83 -9.28 -51.33
N ASP A 187 33.74 -9.35 -52.64
CA ASP A 187 33.00 -8.38 -53.46
C ASP A 187 31.53 -8.80 -53.67
N SER A 188 30.73 -7.84 -54.12
CA SER A 188 29.28 -8.01 -54.35
C SER A 188 28.89 -8.84 -55.57
N ILE A 189 29.86 -9.44 -56.27
CA ILE A 189 29.67 -10.09 -57.56
C ILE A 189 30.06 -11.57 -57.42
N PRO A 190 29.27 -12.57 -57.89
CA PRO A 190 28.02 -12.50 -58.64
C PRO A 190 26.74 -12.79 -57.83
N GLU A 191 25.61 -12.38 -58.41
CA GLU A 191 24.22 -12.29 -57.92
C GLU A 191 23.61 -13.56 -57.30
N THR A 192 24.24 -14.73 -57.48
CA THR A 192 23.69 -16.02 -57.04
C THR A 192 23.74 -16.20 -55.52
N ILE A 193 24.82 -15.79 -54.86
CA ILE A 193 24.99 -15.86 -53.40
C ILE A 193 25.31 -14.45 -52.90
N LEU A 194 24.56 -14.00 -51.90
CA LEU A 194 24.82 -12.70 -51.30
C LEU A 194 26.16 -12.75 -50.56
N PRO A 195 27.02 -11.72 -50.66
CA PRO A 195 28.27 -11.65 -49.90
C PRO A 195 28.04 -11.74 -48.38
N THR A 196 26.88 -11.28 -47.91
CA THR A 196 26.47 -11.44 -46.52
C THR A 196 26.33 -12.91 -46.13
N PHE A 197 25.96 -13.82 -47.04
CA PHE A 197 25.93 -15.25 -46.72
C PHE A 197 27.33 -15.81 -46.49
N TYR A 198 28.35 -15.28 -47.18
CA TYR A 198 29.74 -15.63 -46.92
C TYR A 198 30.19 -15.12 -45.56
N LEU A 199 29.92 -13.86 -45.23
CA LEU A 199 30.18 -13.30 -43.90
C LEU A 199 29.54 -14.15 -42.80
N GLU A 200 28.25 -14.43 -42.94
CA GLU A 200 27.48 -15.24 -42.00
C GLU A 200 28.08 -16.64 -41.87
N SER A 201 28.37 -17.30 -42.99
CA SER A 201 28.92 -18.65 -43.01
C SER A 201 30.33 -18.72 -42.42
N ILE A 202 31.19 -17.75 -42.71
CA ILE A 202 32.55 -17.67 -42.16
C ILE A 202 32.48 -17.56 -40.64
N LEU A 203 31.66 -16.64 -40.12
CA LEU A 203 31.53 -16.44 -38.69
C LEU A 203 30.85 -17.64 -38.01
N LEU A 204 29.81 -18.22 -38.61
CA LEU A 204 29.12 -19.38 -38.04
C LEU A 204 29.97 -20.65 -38.02
N LEU A 205 30.89 -20.82 -38.96
CA LEU A 205 31.85 -21.94 -38.99
C LEU A 205 33.04 -21.77 -38.04
N LEU A 206 33.04 -20.70 -37.24
CA LEU A 206 33.97 -20.48 -36.15
C LEU A 206 33.29 -20.75 -34.80
N PRO A 207 34.05 -21.16 -33.77
CA PRO A 207 33.54 -21.22 -32.40
C PRO A 207 33.03 -19.86 -31.94
N ALA A 208 31.97 -19.81 -31.13
CA ALA A 208 31.39 -18.55 -30.66
C ALA A 208 32.42 -17.66 -29.96
N SER A 209 33.31 -18.26 -29.16
CA SER A 209 34.42 -17.56 -28.50
C SER A 209 35.45 -16.96 -29.45
N LEU A 210 35.52 -17.38 -30.72
CA LEU A 210 36.47 -16.86 -31.70
C LEU A 210 35.89 -15.77 -32.62
N ARG A 211 34.56 -15.66 -32.70
CA ARG A 211 33.88 -14.78 -33.67
C ARG A 211 34.07 -13.29 -33.41
N ASN A 212 34.36 -12.92 -32.16
CA ASN A 212 34.64 -11.56 -31.71
C ASN A 212 36.05 -11.06 -32.08
N TYR A 213 37.02 -11.95 -32.34
CA TYR A 213 38.37 -11.57 -32.74
C TYR A 213 38.51 -11.17 -34.22
N PHE A 214 37.43 -11.34 -34.98
CA PHE A 214 37.37 -10.92 -36.37
C PHE A 214 36.69 -9.57 -36.46
N SER A 215 37.51 -8.57 -36.77
CA SER A 215 37.00 -7.28 -37.21
C SER A 215 36.40 -7.41 -38.60
N VAL A 216 35.19 -6.89 -38.77
CA VAL A 216 34.43 -6.95 -40.00
C VAL A 216 34.10 -5.53 -40.45
N ALA A 217 34.33 -5.22 -41.71
CA ALA A 217 33.80 -4.04 -42.37
C ALA A 217 32.87 -4.47 -43.51
N MET A 218 31.69 -3.87 -43.59
CA MET A 218 30.73 -4.13 -44.66
C MET A 218 30.10 -2.84 -45.18
N GLY A 219 30.08 -2.66 -46.51
CA GLY A 219 29.44 -1.51 -47.12
C GLY A 219 30.09 -1.05 -48.42
N TYR A 220 29.96 0.25 -48.68
CA TYR A 220 30.66 0.93 -49.76
C TYR A 220 32.02 1.40 -49.27
N LEU A 221 32.97 0.47 -49.29
CA LEU A 221 34.26 0.60 -48.63
C LEU A 221 35.37 0.90 -49.63
N ASN A 222 36.41 1.61 -49.17
CA ASN A 222 37.73 1.52 -49.78
C ASN A 222 38.61 0.65 -48.86
N GLU A 223 39.12 -0.45 -49.41
CA GLU A 223 39.90 -1.47 -48.72
C GLU A 223 41.19 -0.93 -48.08
N GLU A 224 41.75 0.16 -48.61
CA GLU A 224 42.95 0.82 -48.07
C GLU A 224 42.73 1.41 -46.69
N TYR A 225 41.49 1.80 -46.41
CA TYR A 225 41.08 2.42 -45.16
C TYR A 225 40.53 1.41 -44.15
N CYS A 226 40.35 0.16 -44.58
CA CYS A 226 39.83 -0.92 -43.75
C CYS A 226 40.97 -1.81 -43.22
N GLN A 227 42.16 -1.26 -42.94
CA GLN A 227 43.32 -2.02 -42.43
C GLN A 227 43.04 -2.72 -41.11
N TRP A 228 42.18 -2.12 -40.28
CA TRP A 228 41.73 -2.70 -39.04
C TRP A 228 40.82 -3.93 -39.23
N ALA A 229 40.20 -4.12 -40.40
CA ALA A 229 39.24 -5.18 -40.66
C ALA A 229 39.93 -6.43 -41.23
N LYS A 230 39.70 -7.57 -40.56
CA LYS A 230 40.09 -8.91 -41.06
C LYS A 230 39.18 -9.40 -42.17
N LEU A 231 37.90 -9.04 -42.14
CA LEU A 231 36.94 -9.40 -43.18
C LEU A 231 36.28 -8.16 -43.76
N ILE A 232 36.37 -7.99 -45.06
CA ILE A 232 35.87 -6.82 -45.81
C ILE A 232 34.82 -7.31 -46.80
N ILE A 233 33.59 -6.84 -46.64
CA ILE A 233 32.49 -7.09 -47.59
C ILE A 233 32.23 -5.81 -48.37
N LYS A 234 32.61 -5.82 -49.65
CA LYS A 234 32.61 -4.64 -50.53
C LYS A 234 31.38 -4.65 -51.45
N PHE A 235 30.56 -3.59 -51.38
CA PHE A 235 29.37 -3.43 -52.22
C PHE A 235 29.58 -2.56 -53.47
N ASN A 236 30.66 -1.75 -53.52
CA ASN A 236 31.05 -0.91 -54.68
C ASN A 236 31.82 -1.67 -55.77
N GLY A 237 31.55 -2.96 -55.96
CA GLY A 237 32.17 -3.78 -57.01
C GLY A 237 33.58 -4.29 -56.66
N SER A 238 34.36 -4.63 -57.67
CA SER A 238 35.70 -5.21 -57.52
C SER A 238 36.68 -4.23 -56.82
N PRO A 239 37.73 -4.74 -56.17
CA PRO A 239 38.80 -3.91 -55.60
C PRO A 239 39.39 -2.91 -56.61
N GLN A 240 39.72 -1.71 -56.13
CA GLN A 240 40.25 -0.64 -57.00
C GLN A 240 41.74 -0.87 -57.33
N LYS A 241 42.47 -1.52 -56.42
CA LYS A 241 43.88 -1.88 -56.59
C LYS A 241 44.05 -3.18 -57.37
N ARG A 242 44.97 -3.17 -58.35
CA ARG A 242 45.46 -4.41 -59.00
C ARG A 242 46.49 -5.18 -58.17
N LYS A 243 47.05 -4.55 -57.12
CA LYS A 243 48.07 -5.14 -56.25
C LYS A 243 47.62 -4.97 -54.79
N PHE A 244 47.27 -6.10 -54.16
CA PHE A 244 46.90 -6.15 -52.75
C PHE A 244 48.13 -6.05 -51.85
N ASP A 245 47.91 -5.61 -50.62
CA ASP A 245 48.89 -5.71 -49.54
C ASP A 245 49.22 -7.20 -49.29
N GLU A 246 50.36 -7.49 -48.67
CA GLU A 246 50.83 -8.88 -48.51
C GLU A 246 49.87 -9.74 -47.69
N ASP A 247 49.07 -9.10 -46.83
CA ASP A 247 48.12 -9.73 -45.93
C ASP A 247 46.67 -9.74 -46.45
N LEU A 248 46.37 -9.10 -47.58
CA LEU A 248 45.00 -8.97 -48.10
C LEU A 248 44.74 -9.88 -49.29
N PHE A 249 43.73 -10.75 -49.15
CA PHE A 249 43.29 -11.69 -50.16
C PHE A 249 41.89 -11.36 -50.64
N TRP A 250 41.73 -11.27 -51.96
CA TRP A 250 40.43 -11.13 -52.58
C TRP A 250 39.86 -12.51 -52.90
N LEU A 251 38.73 -12.83 -52.27
CA LEU A 251 37.88 -13.94 -52.69
C LEU A 251 37.12 -13.55 -53.95
N ASN A 252 37.80 -13.64 -55.10
CA ASN A 252 37.22 -13.33 -56.39
C ASN A 252 36.26 -14.45 -56.82
N ARG A 253 34.98 -14.25 -56.53
CA ARG A 253 33.92 -15.24 -56.81
C ARG A 253 33.63 -15.38 -58.29
N ASN A 254 33.94 -14.36 -59.09
CA ASN A 254 33.81 -14.42 -60.55
C ASN A 254 34.86 -15.35 -61.16
N THR A 255 36.12 -15.22 -60.74
CA THR A 255 37.21 -16.09 -61.21
C THR A 255 37.27 -17.41 -60.43
N LYS A 256 36.50 -17.53 -59.35
CA LYS A 256 36.52 -18.64 -58.40
C LYS A 256 37.94 -18.89 -57.86
N LYS A 257 38.65 -17.81 -57.54
CA LYS A 257 40.03 -17.85 -57.02
C LYS A 257 40.17 -16.95 -55.80
N LEU A 258 41.10 -17.32 -54.94
CA LEU A 258 41.61 -16.46 -53.89
C LEU A 258 42.83 -15.72 -54.45
N GLU A 259 42.66 -14.44 -54.80
CA GLU A 259 43.65 -13.61 -55.48
C GLU A 259 44.44 -12.78 -54.45
N GLY A 260 45.76 -12.80 -54.54
CA GLY A 260 46.69 -12.20 -53.57
C GLY A 260 48.07 -12.85 -53.68
N LYS A 261 49.01 -12.54 -52.78
CA LYS A 261 50.30 -13.26 -52.69
C LYS A 261 50.12 -14.60 -51.95
N ALA A 262 49.27 -15.48 -52.50
CA ALA A 262 48.95 -16.75 -51.85
C ALA A 262 50.11 -17.72 -52.05
N ASP A 263 50.73 -18.15 -50.96
CA ASP A 263 51.47 -19.41 -50.96
C ASP A 263 50.50 -20.57 -50.64
N GLN A 264 50.99 -21.81 -50.78
CA GLN A 264 50.18 -23.00 -50.47
C GLN A 264 49.78 -23.08 -48.99
N TYR A 265 50.49 -22.38 -48.10
CA TYR A 265 50.23 -22.36 -46.67
C TYR A 265 49.04 -21.46 -46.34
N THR A 266 48.85 -20.38 -47.08
CA THR A 266 47.74 -19.43 -46.90
C THR A 266 46.37 -20.12 -46.97
N GLN A 267 46.21 -21.11 -47.86
CA GLN A 267 44.95 -21.81 -48.10
C GLN A 267 44.80 -23.11 -47.30
N ARG A 268 45.78 -23.47 -46.47
CA ARG A 268 45.76 -24.68 -45.66
C ARG A 268 45.78 -24.31 -44.20
N HIS A 269 44.82 -24.83 -43.46
CA HIS A 269 44.76 -24.67 -42.02
C HIS A 269 44.21 -25.96 -41.45
N ASN A 270 44.87 -26.51 -40.43
CA ASN A 270 44.52 -27.82 -39.90
C ASN A 270 43.05 -27.88 -39.44
N PHE A 271 42.47 -26.79 -38.91
CA PHE A 271 41.02 -26.71 -38.64
C PHE A 271 40.17 -27.01 -39.86
N VAL A 272 40.49 -26.32 -40.94
CA VAL A 272 39.68 -26.31 -42.14
C VAL A 272 39.85 -27.64 -42.84
N ASP A 273 41.08 -28.15 -42.89
CA ASP A 273 41.42 -29.38 -43.57
C ASP A 273 40.94 -30.62 -42.82
N ASP A 274 41.07 -30.66 -41.49
CA ASP A 274 40.76 -31.86 -40.70
C ASP A 274 39.34 -31.88 -40.13
N ILE A 275 38.72 -30.71 -39.90
CA ILE A 275 37.39 -30.62 -39.27
C ILE A 275 36.34 -30.13 -40.26
N LEU A 276 36.50 -28.92 -40.79
CA LEU A 276 35.44 -28.30 -41.57
C LEU A 276 35.27 -28.91 -42.95
N ARG A 277 36.35 -29.32 -43.63
CA ARG A 277 36.29 -29.92 -44.96
C ARG A 277 35.59 -31.29 -44.95
N PRO A 278 35.90 -32.22 -44.01
CA PRO A 278 35.12 -33.45 -43.88
C PRO A 278 33.63 -33.21 -43.64
N ILE A 279 33.27 -32.23 -42.80
CA ILE A 279 31.86 -31.89 -42.52
C ILE A 279 31.21 -31.22 -43.72
N ALA A 280 31.93 -30.36 -44.45
CA ALA A 280 31.42 -29.76 -45.68
C ALA A 280 31.07 -30.81 -46.75
N ASN A 281 31.75 -31.95 -46.76
CA ASN A 281 31.44 -33.08 -47.62
C ASN A 281 30.25 -33.93 -47.10
N ALA A 282 29.92 -33.84 -45.82
CA ALA A 282 28.78 -34.48 -45.15
C ALA A 282 27.78 -33.40 -44.69
N THR A 283 27.10 -32.78 -45.66
CA THR A 283 26.29 -31.55 -45.44
C THR A 283 25.13 -31.73 -44.46
N ASP A 284 24.73 -32.97 -44.17
CA ASP A 284 23.76 -33.35 -43.13
C ASP A 284 24.28 -33.12 -41.71
N ARG A 285 25.59 -33.01 -41.51
CA ARG A 285 26.24 -32.77 -40.21
C ARG A 285 26.43 -31.29 -39.87
N ILE A 286 26.20 -30.38 -40.82
CA ILE A 286 26.31 -28.93 -40.61
C ILE A 286 25.44 -28.42 -39.45
N PRO A 287 24.17 -28.84 -39.27
CA PRO A 287 23.36 -28.39 -38.13
C PRO A 287 23.99 -28.71 -36.77
N GLU A 288 24.51 -29.92 -36.59
CA GLU A 288 25.18 -30.34 -35.36
C GLU A 288 26.51 -29.59 -35.17
N LEU A 289 27.26 -29.35 -36.26
CA LEU A 289 28.48 -28.53 -36.21
C LEU A 289 28.18 -27.12 -35.68
N LEU A 290 27.16 -26.46 -36.22
CA LEU A 290 26.79 -25.12 -35.78
C LEU A 290 26.38 -25.08 -34.31
N LYS A 291 25.64 -26.10 -33.86
CA LYS A 291 25.25 -26.24 -32.46
C LYS A 291 26.48 -26.34 -31.56
N ARG A 292 27.43 -27.23 -31.88
CA ARG A 292 28.67 -27.40 -31.10
C ARG A 292 29.54 -26.14 -31.12
N LEU A 293 29.65 -25.46 -32.25
CA LEU A 293 30.40 -24.20 -32.34
C LEU A 293 29.77 -23.08 -31.49
N ASP A 294 28.44 -23.03 -31.39
CA ASP A 294 27.72 -22.08 -30.52
C ASP A 294 27.88 -22.39 -29.02
N GLU A 295 28.08 -23.68 -28.66
CA GLU A 295 28.30 -24.14 -27.28
C GLU A 295 29.73 -23.88 -26.78
N ILE A 296 30.68 -23.58 -27.68
CA ILE A 296 32.06 -23.27 -27.31
C ILE A 296 32.20 -21.78 -26.97
N THR A 297 31.95 -21.43 -25.71
CA THR A 297 31.99 -20.05 -25.19
C THR A 297 33.20 -19.74 -24.32
N ASP A 298 33.84 -20.75 -23.72
CA ASP A 298 34.64 -20.57 -22.49
C ASP A 298 36.17 -20.60 -22.67
N ASP A 299 36.70 -20.47 -23.90
CA ASP A 299 38.15 -20.60 -24.13
C ASP A 299 38.78 -19.30 -24.66
N VAL A 300 39.81 -18.82 -23.94
CA VAL A 300 40.74 -17.72 -24.29
C VAL A 300 41.67 -18.14 -25.44
N GLY A 301 41.09 -18.72 -26.49
CA GLY A 301 41.84 -19.11 -27.68
C GLY A 301 42.27 -17.88 -28.47
N THR A 302 43.56 -17.73 -28.70
CA THR A 302 44.03 -16.93 -29.83
C THR A 302 44.04 -17.81 -31.08
N LEU A 303 43.91 -17.19 -32.25
CA LEU A 303 43.95 -17.85 -33.56
C LEU A 303 45.22 -18.71 -33.79
N GLU A 304 46.25 -18.53 -32.97
CA GLU A 304 47.59 -19.09 -33.13
C GLU A 304 47.94 -20.19 -32.10
N ASN A 305 47.03 -20.56 -31.19
CA ASN A 305 47.40 -21.14 -29.88
C ASN A 305 46.79 -22.53 -29.59
N PRO A 306 47.47 -23.41 -28.81
CA PRO A 306 46.98 -24.70 -28.31
C PRO A 306 45.58 -24.73 -27.67
N ALA A 307 45.01 -23.60 -27.24
CA ALA A 307 43.57 -23.51 -26.94
C ALA A 307 42.68 -23.96 -28.13
N TYR A 308 43.21 -23.92 -29.34
CA TYR A 308 42.62 -24.47 -30.55
C TYR A 308 42.41 -26.00 -30.50
N LEU A 309 43.26 -26.74 -29.79
CA LEU A 309 43.11 -28.18 -29.58
C LEU A 309 41.82 -28.50 -28.80
N LYS A 310 41.49 -27.68 -27.80
CA LYS A 310 40.23 -27.80 -27.03
C LYS A 310 39.00 -27.65 -27.92
N ILE A 311 39.06 -26.71 -28.85
CA ILE A 311 38.01 -26.51 -29.86
C ILE A 311 37.90 -27.74 -30.76
N VAL A 312 39.02 -28.21 -31.32
CA VAL A 312 39.03 -29.37 -32.22
C VAL A 312 38.43 -30.60 -31.56
N VAL A 313 38.88 -30.91 -30.35
CA VAL A 313 38.43 -32.04 -29.54
C VAL A 313 36.90 -32.08 -29.41
N ARG A 314 36.26 -30.95 -29.13
CA ARG A 314 34.79 -30.84 -29.02
C ARG A 314 34.05 -31.01 -30.35
N LEU A 315 34.74 -30.88 -31.48
CA LEU A 315 34.16 -30.92 -32.83
C LEU A 315 34.39 -32.24 -33.55
N ILE A 316 35.37 -33.05 -33.12
CA ILE A 316 35.62 -34.38 -33.69
C ILE A 316 34.35 -35.26 -33.70
N PRO A 317 33.51 -35.30 -32.65
CA PRO A 317 32.28 -36.12 -32.65
C PRO A 317 31.29 -35.80 -33.78
N VAL A 318 31.39 -34.60 -34.36
CA VAL A 318 30.52 -34.14 -35.46
C VAL A 318 31.00 -34.66 -36.82
N LEU A 319 32.26 -35.10 -36.92
CA LEU A 319 32.81 -35.62 -38.17
C LEU A 319 32.12 -36.92 -38.59
N PRO A 320 32.19 -37.28 -39.88
CA PRO A 320 31.83 -38.63 -40.32
C PRO A 320 32.57 -39.70 -39.52
N GLU A 321 31.86 -40.72 -39.03
CA GLU A 321 32.38 -41.75 -38.11
C GLU A 321 33.68 -42.39 -38.59
N ASN A 322 33.80 -42.63 -39.90
CA ASN A 322 34.98 -43.22 -40.54
C ASN A 322 36.24 -42.32 -40.51
N LEU A 323 36.11 -41.06 -40.10
CA LEU A 323 37.21 -40.11 -39.98
C LEU A 323 37.51 -39.73 -38.53
N GLN A 324 36.56 -39.91 -37.61
CA GLN A 324 36.69 -39.50 -36.21
C GLN A 324 37.95 -40.08 -35.55
N GLU A 325 38.15 -41.41 -35.65
CA GLU A 325 39.30 -42.10 -35.05
C GLU A 325 40.65 -41.53 -35.54
N LYS A 326 40.80 -41.36 -36.85
CA LYS A 326 42.01 -40.79 -37.46
C LYS A 326 42.28 -39.37 -36.99
N VAL A 327 41.23 -38.56 -36.82
CA VAL A 327 41.38 -37.17 -36.37
C VAL A 327 41.67 -37.12 -34.87
N TRP A 328 41.06 -37.99 -34.06
CA TRP A 328 41.43 -38.19 -32.66
C TRP A 328 42.90 -38.58 -32.52
N GLU A 329 43.39 -39.52 -33.32
CA GLU A 329 44.79 -39.92 -33.33
C GLU A 329 45.73 -38.79 -33.72
N LYS A 330 45.34 -37.94 -34.67
CA LYS A 330 46.15 -36.80 -35.12
C LYS A 330 46.25 -35.69 -34.07
N TRP A 331 45.14 -35.34 -33.42
CA TRP A 331 45.05 -34.15 -32.59
C TRP A 331 45.33 -34.37 -31.11
N LEU A 332 45.12 -35.58 -30.59
CA LEU A 332 45.47 -35.85 -29.20
C LEU A 332 46.99 -35.76 -28.99
N PRO A 333 47.45 -35.00 -27.97
CA PRO A 333 48.85 -34.60 -27.85
C PRO A 333 49.76 -35.82 -27.66
N GLU A 334 50.93 -35.79 -28.32
CA GLU A 334 51.90 -36.89 -28.22
C GLU A 334 52.79 -36.81 -26.98
N LYS A 335 52.95 -35.66 -26.29
CA LYS A 335 53.90 -35.55 -25.15
C LYS A 335 53.63 -34.49 -24.06
N ALA A 336 52.62 -33.62 -24.16
CA ALA A 336 52.41 -32.56 -23.15
C ALA A 336 51.45 -33.02 -22.04
N GLU A 337 51.98 -33.30 -20.85
CA GLU A 337 51.26 -33.84 -19.67
C GLU A 337 50.19 -32.84 -19.15
N ASP A 338 50.52 -31.55 -19.11
CA ASP A 338 49.61 -30.47 -18.66
C ASP A 338 48.37 -30.27 -19.57
N GLU A 339 48.45 -30.68 -20.84
CA GLU A 339 47.36 -30.49 -21.80
C GLU A 339 46.26 -31.56 -21.64
N TRP A 340 46.63 -32.79 -21.21
CA TRP A 340 45.69 -33.90 -21.10
C TRP A 340 44.57 -33.66 -20.08
N HIS A 341 44.87 -33.04 -18.94
CA HIS A 341 43.86 -32.69 -17.93
C HIS A 341 42.76 -31.80 -18.50
N ASN A 342 43.16 -30.83 -19.32
CA ASN A 342 42.24 -29.90 -19.94
C ASN A 342 41.46 -30.56 -21.08
N ILE A 343 42.10 -31.42 -21.86
CA ILE A 343 41.51 -32.03 -23.07
C ILE A 343 40.53 -33.14 -22.71
N ILE A 344 40.87 -34.03 -21.76
CA ILE A 344 40.02 -35.19 -21.43
C ILE A 344 38.63 -34.73 -21.04
N GLN A 345 38.51 -33.67 -20.22
CA GLN A 345 37.23 -33.11 -19.79
C GLN A 345 36.32 -32.72 -20.97
N LEU A 346 36.91 -32.39 -22.12
CA LEU A 346 36.18 -31.96 -23.31
C LEU A 346 35.75 -33.09 -24.24
N ILE A 347 36.27 -34.31 -24.06
CA ILE A 347 35.91 -35.48 -24.88
C ILE A 347 34.62 -36.10 -24.34
N ASP A 348 33.49 -35.84 -24.98
CA ASP A 348 32.17 -36.32 -24.55
C ASP A 348 31.68 -37.59 -25.29
N ASP A 349 32.41 -38.03 -26.31
CA ASP A 349 32.07 -39.22 -27.08
C ASP A 349 32.92 -40.44 -26.69
N SER A 350 32.34 -41.63 -26.86
CA SER A 350 32.97 -42.88 -26.48
C SER A 350 34.21 -43.25 -27.32
N LEU A 351 34.26 -42.82 -28.58
CA LEU A 351 35.36 -43.15 -29.48
C LEU A 351 36.58 -42.31 -29.12
N GLY A 352 36.42 -41.01 -28.90
CA GLY A 352 37.49 -40.12 -28.44
C GLY A 352 38.06 -40.56 -27.11
N LEU A 353 37.20 -40.93 -26.16
CA LEU A 353 37.62 -41.45 -24.86
C LEU A 353 38.42 -42.76 -25.02
N PHE A 354 38.01 -43.63 -25.93
CA PHE A 354 38.70 -44.89 -26.21
C PHE A 354 40.07 -44.67 -26.87
N VAL A 355 40.17 -43.74 -27.82
CA VAL A 355 41.46 -43.37 -28.45
C VAL A 355 42.39 -42.71 -27.42
N ALA A 356 41.86 -41.81 -26.58
CA ALA A 356 42.60 -41.20 -25.47
C ALA A 356 43.12 -42.24 -24.47
N TRP A 357 42.30 -43.24 -24.12
CA TRP A 357 42.70 -44.37 -23.29
C TRP A 357 43.89 -45.13 -23.90
N ASN A 358 43.81 -45.49 -25.18
CA ASN A 358 44.86 -46.24 -25.86
C ASN A 358 46.17 -45.43 -25.94
N LYS A 359 46.09 -44.13 -26.23
CA LYS A 359 47.26 -43.24 -26.21
C LYS A 359 47.87 -43.16 -24.82
N LEU A 360 47.07 -42.91 -23.78
CA LEU A 360 47.54 -42.84 -22.39
C LEU A 360 48.16 -44.15 -21.90
N GLY A 361 47.55 -45.29 -22.28
CA GLY A 361 48.07 -46.63 -21.99
C GLY A 361 49.45 -46.90 -22.58
N ASN A 362 49.80 -46.27 -23.72
CA ASN A 362 51.15 -46.37 -24.28
C ASN A 362 52.20 -45.61 -23.44
N TYR A 363 51.83 -44.57 -22.68
CA TYR A 363 52.77 -43.91 -21.77
C TYR A 363 52.99 -44.69 -20.48
N LEU A 364 52.04 -45.53 -20.04
CA LEU A 364 52.26 -46.44 -18.91
C LEU A 364 53.37 -47.47 -19.18
N LYS A 365 53.76 -47.66 -20.45
CA LYS A 365 54.90 -48.47 -20.87
C LYS A 365 56.26 -47.76 -20.65
N LEU A 366 56.27 -46.46 -20.33
CA LEU A 366 57.47 -45.68 -20.01
C LEU A 366 57.71 -45.70 -18.48
N ASP A 367 58.95 -45.92 -18.04
CA ASP A 367 59.30 -46.26 -16.65
C ASP A 367 59.45 -45.08 -15.66
N SER A 368 58.78 -43.96 -15.94
CA SER A 368 58.79 -42.79 -15.04
C SER A 368 57.75 -42.96 -13.93
N VAL A 369 58.21 -43.17 -12.69
CA VAL A 369 57.34 -43.36 -11.50
C VAL A 369 56.51 -42.10 -11.18
N ALA A 370 57.04 -40.90 -11.43
CA ALA A 370 56.34 -39.64 -11.14
C ALA A 370 55.15 -39.38 -12.06
N GLN A 371 55.26 -39.77 -13.33
CA GLN A 371 54.20 -39.60 -14.34
C GLN A 371 53.08 -40.66 -14.21
N LEU A 372 53.37 -41.76 -13.52
CA LEU A 372 52.45 -42.89 -13.43
C LEU A 372 51.17 -42.55 -12.67
N THR A 373 51.26 -41.80 -11.57
CA THR A 373 50.09 -41.38 -10.79
C THR A 373 49.18 -40.44 -11.60
N GLU A 374 49.80 -39.51 -12.32
CA GLU A 374 49.11 -38.49 -13.11
C GLU A 374 48.42 -39.11 -14.34
N ILE A 375 49.12 -39.98 -15.08
CA ILE A 375 48.55 -40.75 -16.19
C ILE A 375 47.42 -41.67 -15.70
N CYS A 376 47.57 -42.31 -14.54
CA CYS A 376 46.51 -43.14 -13.97
C CYS A 376 45.26 -42.34 -13.62
N GLU A 377 45.41 -41.12 -13.09
CA GLU A 377 44.28 -40.25 -12.78
C GLU A 377 43.55 -39.78 -14.05
N LEU A 378 44.30 -39.47 -15.11
CA LEU A 378 43.74 -39.14 -16.43
C LEU A 378 42.99 -40.34 -17.04
N MET A 379 43.59 -41.53 -16.98
CA MET A 379 42.94 -42.77 -17.42
C MET A 379 41.70 -43.09 -16.59
N ARG A 380 41.70 -42.82 -15.28
CA ARG A 380 40.53 -42.93 -14.42
C ARG A 380 39.39 -42.04 -14.90
N GLN A 381 39.67 -40.76 -15.19
CA GLN A 381 38.66 -39.83 -15.70
C GLN A 381 38.05 -40.30 -17.02
N ILE A 382 38.87 -40.88 -17.91
CA ILE A 382 38.39 -41.48 -19.16
C ILE A 382 37.51 -42.71 -18.90
N TRP A 383 38.01 -43.62 -18.06
CA TRP A 383 37.32 -44.85 -17.67
C TRP A 383 35.91 -44.58 -17.18
N MET A 384 35.74 -43.59 -16.30
CA MET A 384 34.45 -43.17 -15.75
C MET A 384 33.43 -42.72 -16.78
N ARG A 385 33.87 -42.29 -17.95
CA ARG A 385 33.01 -41.70 -18.99
C ARG A 385 32.79 -42.61 -20.20
N LEU A 386 33.56 -43.70 -20.31
CA LEU A 386 33.37 -44.69 -21.36
C LEU A 386 32.06 -45.48 -21.15
N PRO A 387 31.34 -45.84 -22.21
CA PRO A 387 30.21 -46.78 -22.11
C PRO A 387 30.70 -48.21 -21.85
N GLY A 388 29.82 -49.06 -21.32
CA GLY A 388 30.15 -50.41 -20.85
C GLY A 388 30.75 -51.33 -21.93
N ASP A 389 30.26 -51.29 -23.16
CA ASP A 389 30.81 -52.09 -24.27
C ASP A 389 32.27 -51.73 -24.60
N LYS A 390 32.64 -50.45 -24.48
CA LYS A 390 34.02 -49.99 -24.67
C LYS A 390 34.91 -50.33 -23.49
N ARG A 391 34.39 -50.28 -22.26
CA ARG A 391 35.09 -50.77 -21.06
C ARG A 391 35.39 -52.27 -21.17
N ILE A 392 34.42 -53.07 -21.64
CA ILE A 392 34.62 -54.50 -21.92
C ILE A 392 35.74 -54.69 -22.95
N GLN A 393 35.71 -53.95 -24.07
CA GLN A 393 36.77 -54.02 -25.09
C GLN A 393 38.16 -53.67 -24.51
N ILE A 394 38.23 -52.70 -23.60
CA ILE A 394 39.48 -52.35 -22.90
C ILE A 394 39.93 -53.48 -21.97
N LEU A 395 39.03 -54.05 -21.16
CA LEU A 395 39.36 -55.14 -20.23
C LEU A 395 39.85 -56.37 -20.98
N GLN A 396 39.19 -56.72 -22.07
CA GLN A 396 39.62 -57.79 -22.97
C GLN A 396 41.01 -57.53 -23.54
N LYS A 397 41.30 -56.29 -23.99
CA LYS A 397 42.65 -55.90 -24.43
C LYS A 397 43.69 -55.96 -23.30
N LEU A 398 43.31 -55.64 -22.06
CA LEU A 398 44.20 -55.71 -20.89
C LEU A 398 44.53 -57.14 -20.46
N GLN A 399 43.67 -58.11 -20.79
CA GLN A 399 43.91 -59.55 -20.59
C GLN A 399 44.89 -60.14 -21.62
N GLU A 400 45.09 -59.47 -22.76
CA GLU A 400 46.10 -59.88 -23.74
C GLU A 400 47.50 -59.79 -23.13
N LYS A 401 48.35 -60.80 -23.39
CA LYS A 401 49.69 -60.92 -22.78
C LYS A 401 50.56 -59.67 -22.96
N GLU A 402 50.38 -58.94 -24.06
CA GLU A 402 51.16 -57.75 -24.40
C GLU A 402 50.79 -56.52 -23.55
N ASN A 403 49.64 -56.55 -22.86
CA ASN A 403 49.12 -55.44 -22.06
C ASN A 403 49.01 -55.76 -20.55
N ILE A 404 49.42 -56.95 -20.12
CA ILE A 404 49.34 -57.38 -18.71
C ILE A 404 50.12 -56.45 -17.76
N PHE A 405 51.19 -55.83 -18.25
CA PHE A 405 51.97 -54.84 -17.52
C PHE A 405 51.18 -53.53 -17.27
N VAL A 406 50.36 -53.12 -18.24
CA VAL A 406 49.45 -51.97 -18.10
C VAL A 406 48.38 -52.31 -17.06
N ALA A 407 47.81 -53.52 -17.12
CA ALA A 407 46.85 -54.01 -16.13
C ALA A 407 47.44 -54.05 -14.70
N GLU A 408 48.68 -54.53 -14.54
CA GLU A 408 49.36 -54.56 -13.25
C GLU A 408 49.59 -53.16 -12.68
N LYS A 409 50.01 -52.20 -13.51
CA LYS A 409 50.18 -50.79 -13.10
C LYS A 409 48.85 -50.14 -12.72
N LEU A 410 47.79 -50.37 -13.48
CA LEU A 410 46.44 -49.86 -13.18
C LEU A 410 45.92 -50.43 -11.85
N LEU A 411 46.06 -51.74 -11.63
CA LEU A 411 45.62 -52.39 -10.39
C LEU A 411 46.38 -51.88 -9.15
N LYS A 412 47.67 -51.58 -9.27
CA LYS A 412 48.47 -50.92 -8.21
C LYS A 412 48.02 -49.50 -7.92
N SER A 413 47.46 -48.81 -8.91
CA SER A 413 46.90 -47.46 -8.79
C SER A 413 45.42 -47.46 -8.37
N ASN A 414 44.95 -48.53 -7.75
CA ASN A 414 43.57 -48.71 -7.29
C ASN A 414 42.51 -48.71 -8.41
N PHE A 415 42.82 -49.23 -9.61
CA PHE A 415 41.86 -49.32 -10.72
C PHE A 415 40.50 -49.93 -10.34
N LEU A 416 40.47 -50.86 -9.39
CA LEU A 416 39.22 -51.47 -8.89
C LEU A 416 38.34 -50.51 -8.09
N GLN A 417 38.91 -49.46 -7.50
CA GLN A 417 38.18 -48.39 -6.82
C GLN A 417 37.71 -47.30 -7.78
N TRP A 418 38.17 -47.34 -9.04
CA TRP A 418 37.85 -46.28 -9.98
C TRP A 418 36.35 -46.26 -10.28
N HIS A 419 35.66 -47.40 -10.27
CA HIS A 419 34.22 -47.46 -10.57
C HIS A 419 33.46 -48.34 -9.57
N PRO A 420 32.27 -47.92 -9.08
CA PRO A 420 31.36 -48.80 -8.37
C PRO A 420 30.77 -49.82 -9.36
N LEU A 421 30.99 -51.11 -9.07
CA LEU A 421 30.59 -52.27 -9.89
C LEU A 421 29.07 -52.48 -9.99
N GLU A 422 28.28 -51.78 -9.19
CA GLU A 422 26.83 -52.00 -9.02
C GLU A 422 25.96 -51.52 -10.19
N ALA A 423 26.52 -50.74 -11.12
CA ALA A 423 25.77 -50.09 -12.20
C ALA A 423 25.98 -50.71 -13.59
N GLU A 424 26.72 -51.81 -13.72
CA GLU A 424 27.10 -52.36 -15.03
C GLU A 424 26.52 -53.75 -15.30
N SER A 425 26.57 -54.17 -16.57
CA SER A 425 26.10 -55.49 -16.97
C SER A 425 26.93 -56.58 -16.26
N ASN A 426 26.29 -57.71 -15.94
CA ASN A 426 26.97 -58.88 -15.36
C ASN A 426 28.20 -59.34 -16.18
N GLU A 427 28.23 -59.01 -17.47
CA GLU A 427 29.33 -59.28 -18.39
C GLU A 427 30.59 -58.48 -18.02
N LEU A 428 30.46 -57.19 -17.72
CA LEU A 428 31.54 -56.29 -17.29
C LEU A 428 32.10 -56.71 -15.91
N ILE A 429 31.22 -57.05 -14.97
CA ILE A 429 31.60 -57.56 -13.64
C ILE A 429 32.36 -58.89 -13.79
N SER A 430 31.90 -59.77 -14.68
CA SER A 430 32.59 -61.03 -14.99
C SER A 430 34.00 -60.78 -15.55
N GLU A 431 34.16 -59.84 -16.47
CA GLU A 431 35.47 -59.49 -17.04
C GLU A 431 36.42 -58.87 -16.01
N ILE A 432 35.91 -58.03 -15.09
CA ILE A 432 36.69 -57.49 -13.97
C ILE A 432 37.09 -58.60 -13.00
N CYS A 433 36.17 -59.51 -12.63
CA CYS A 433 36.48 -60.65 -11.80
C CYS A 433 37.52 -61.57 -12.45
N GLN A 434 37.46 -61.78 -13.77
CA GLN A 434 38.45 -62.56 -14.51
C GLN A 434 39.82 -61.87 -14.58
N LEU A 435 39.86 -60.56 -14.82
CA LEU A 435 41.10 -59.77 -14.79
C LEU A 435 41.73 -59.80 -13.39
N VAL A 436 40.93 -59.59 -12.35
CA VAL A 436 41.38 -59.69 -10.95
C VAL A 436 41.86 -61.09 -10.65
N GLN A 437 41.15 -62.15 -11.05
CA GLN A 437 41.54 -63.54 -10.82
C GLN A 437 42.86 -63.91 -11.53
N GLN A 438 43.03 -63.53 -12.80
CA GLN A 438 44.26 -63.76 -13.56
C GLN A 438 45.46 -63.04 -12.95
N THR A 439 45.24 -61.83 -12.39
CA THR A 439 46.29 -61.07 -11.71
C THR A 439 46.53 -61.56 -10.27
N TRP A 440 45.48 -62.00 -9.56
CA TRP A 440 45.48 -62.49 -8.18
C TRP A 440 46.24 -63.82 -8.02
N ILE A 441 46.12 -64.71 -9.01
CA ILE A 441 46.88 -65.97 -9.06
C ILE A 441 48.40 -65.72 -9.18
N SER A 442 48.80 -64.54 -9.64
CA SER A 442 50.21 -64.18 -9.88
C SER A 442 50.89 -63.40 -8.74
N LEU A 443 50.17 -63.04 -7.65
CA LEU A 443 50.66 -62.12 -6.62
C LEU A 443 50.96 -62.79 -5.25
N PRO A 444 52.08 -62.47 -4.58
CA PRO A 444 52.41 -62.97 -3.22
C PRO A 444 51.48 -62.42 -2.11
N SER A 445 51.29 -63.22 -1.05
CA SER A 445 50.41 -62.95 0.12
C SER A 445 50.69 -61.64 0.88
N GLU A 446 51.94 -61.16 0.86
CA GLU A 446 52.32 -59.89 1.51
C GLU A 446 51.85 -58.66 0.71
N LYS A 447 51.68 -58.80 -0.61
CA LYS A 447 51.07 -57.75 -1.46
C LYS A 447 49.54 -57.77 -1.39
N LEU A 448 48.94 -58.90 -1.06
CA LEU A 448 47.49 -59.02 -0.84
C LEU A 448 47.01 -58.17 0.35
N ALA A 449 47.81 -58.03 1.41
CA ALA A 449 47.49 -57.15 2.55
C ALA A 449 47.39 -55.66 2.18
N GLN A 450 48.02 -55.23 1.10
CA GLN A 450 47.93 -53.87 0.56
C GLN A 450 46.75 -53.71 -0.42
N ILE A 451 46.16 -54.82 -0.90
CA ILE A 451 45.04 -54.87 -1.86
C ILE A 451 43.69 -55.10 -1.17
N ILE A 452 43.68 -55.60 0.07
CA ILE A 452 42.46 -55.82 0.89
C ILE A 452 41.69 -54.52 1.23
N PRO A 453 42.33 -53.39 1.60
CA PRO A 453 41.61 -52.15 1.87
C PRO A 453 40.81 -51.60 0.66
N PRO A 454 41.28 -51.79 -0.60
CA PRO A 454 40.45 -51.57 -1.79
C PRO A 454 39.22 -52.45 -1.95
N ILE A 455 39.30 -53.73 -1.56
CA ILE A 455 38.19 -54.71 -1.67
C ILE A 455 37.10 -54.42 -0.63
N GLN A 456 37.44 -53.75 0.49
CA GLN A 456 36.49 -53.27 1.51
C GLN A 456 35.56 -52.13 1.02
N GLN A 457 35.77 -51.58 -0.19
CA GLN A 457 34.94 -50.52 -0.76
C GLN A 457 33.86 -51.03 -1.73
N ASP A 458 33.81 -52.33 -2.01
CA ASP A 458 32.86 -52.91 -2.96
C ASP A 458 31.63 -53.49 -2.24
N ILE A 459 30.52 -52.78 -2.37
CA ILE A 459 29.32 -52.93 -1.54
C ILE A 459 28.59 -54.23 -1.85
N PHE A 460 28.59 -54.75 -3.07
CA PHE A 460 27.97 -56.04 -3.38
C PHE A 460 28.73 -57.21 -2.73
N LEU A 461 30.07 -57.14 -2.70
CA LEU A 461 30.93 -58.09 -2.00
C LEU A 461 30.78 -57.99 -0.47
N THR A 462 30.51 -56.78 0.00
CA THR A 462 30.33 -56.42 1.42
C THR A 462 28.89 -56.68 1.91
N GLU A 463 27.86 -56.59 1.05
CA GLU A 463 26.43 -56.85 1.27
C GLU A 463 26.23 -58.34 1.59
N LYS A 464 26.88 -59.22 0.81
CA LYS A 464 26.95 -60.66 1.09
C LYS A 464 27.64 -61.00 2.42
N LEU A 465 28.52 -60.14 2.93
CA LEU A 465 29.20 -60.29 4.22
C LEU A 465 28.38 -59.69 5.39
N LEU A 466 27.64 -58.59 5.18
CA LEU A 466 26.84 -57.90 6.20
C LEU A 466 25.50 -58.59 6.52
N GLU A 467 24.79 -59.14 5.53
CA GLU A 467 23.54 -59.91 5.74
C GLU A 467 23.73 -61.06 6.75
N ARG A 468 24.96 -61.61 6.86
CA ARG A 468 25.27 -62.72 7.78
C ARG A 468 25.68 -62.30 9.19
N LYS A 469 26.02 -61.03 9.45
CA LYS A 469 26.56 -60.55 10.74
C LYS A 469 25.54 -59.76 11.58
N LEU A 470 24.61 -59.02 10.97
CA LEU A 470 23.63 -58.18 11.69
C LEU A 470 22.62 -58.98 12.53
N LEU A 471 22.21 -60.18 12.09
CA LEU A 471 21.28 -61.07 12.80
C LEU A 471 21.79 -61.63 14.15
N GLN A 472 23.07 -61.42 14.50
CA GLN A 472 23.70 -62.01 15.69
C GLN A 472 24.05 -60.99 16.78
N TRP A 473 23.77 -59.70 16.59
CA TRP A 473 24.20 -58.66 17.54
C TRP A 473 23.27 -58.61 18.77
N ARG A 474 23.78 -59.02 19.94
CA ARG A 474 23.13 -58.85 21.26
C ARG A 474 23.85 -57.76 22.04
N PRO A 475 23.14 -56.94 22.83
CA PRO A 475 23.77 -55.93 23.67
C PRO A 475 24.54 -56.65 24.79
N LEU A 476 25.87 -56.67 24.67
CA LEU A 476 26.77 -56.91 25.80
C LEU A 476 27.20 -55.54 26.30
N GLU A 477 26.83 -55.20 27.54
CA GLU A 477 27.00 -53.89 28.18
C GLU A 477 28.47 -53.47 28.43
N ALA A 478 29.44 -54.03 27.71
CA ALA A 478 30.86 -53.79 27.95
C ALA A 478 31.73 -53.81 26.67
N GLU A 479 31.24 -53.32 25.54
CA GLU A 479 32.09 -53.11 24.36
C GLU A 479 32.55 -51.64 24.24
N THR A 480 33.82 -51.47 23.93
CA THR A 480 34.53 -50.18 23.88
C THR A 480 33.90 -49.22 22.89
N SER A 481 33.88 -47.92 23.22
CA SER A 481 33.49 -46.81 22.33
C SER A 481 34.07 -46.92 20.91
N GLU A 482 35.21 -47.60 20.77
CA GLU A 482 35.91 -47.84 19.52
C GLU A 482 35.19 -48.86 18.61
N LEU A 483 34.62 -49.93 19.16
CA LEU A 483 33.86 -50.90 18.38
C LEU A 483 32.52 -50.31 17.89
N ILE A 484 31.85 -49.52 18.74
CA ILE A 484 30.63 -48.79 18.34
C ILE A 484 30.95 -47.79 17.22
N SER A 485 32.10 -47.09 17.32
CA SER A 485 32.56 -46.18 16.25
C SER A 485 32.86 -46.94 14.95
N GLN A 486 33.51 -48.10 15.02
CA GLN A 486 33.80 -48.94 13.84
C GLN A 486 32.52 -49.51 13.20
N ILE A 487 31.55 -49.95 14.02
CA ILE A 487 30.23 -50.42 13.54
C ILE A 487 29.45 -49.25 12.92
N CYS A 488 29.45 -48.07 13.54
CA CYS A 488 28.82 -46.88 12.95
C CYS A 488 29.50 -46.48 11.64
N GLN A 489 30.82 -46.61 11.50
CA GLN A 489 31.54 -46.38 10.24
C GLN A 489 31.19 -47.43 9.17
N LEU A 490 31.07 -48.70 9.55
CA LEU A 490 30.69 -49.78 8.63
C LEU A 490 29.22 -49.64 8.18
N ILE A 491 28.31 -49.37 9.12
CA ILE A 491 26.91 -49.08 8.81
C ILE A 491 26.85 -47.82 7.94
N ARG A 492 27.61 -46.77 8.23
CA ARG A 492 27.70 -45.57 7.38
C ARG A 492 28.10 -45.89 5.94
N GLN A 493 29.17 -46.67 5.76
CA GLN A 493 29.66 -47.05 4.43
C GLN A 493 28.66 -47.93 3.66
N THR A 494 27.91 -48.77 4.38
CA THR A 494 26.85 -49.62 3.82
C THR A 494 25.54 -48.84 3.57
N TRP A 495 25.25 -47.86 4.42
CA TRP A 495 24.07 -47.02 4.37
C TRP A 495 24.07 -46.10 3.14
N ILE A 496 25.25 -45.56 2.80
CA ILE A 496 25.47 -44.67 1.65
C ILE A 496 25.35 -45.40 0.32
N SER A 497 25.39 -46.73 0.33
CA SER A 497 25.57 -47.54 -0.87
C SER A 497 24.37 -48.40 -1.22
N LEU A 498 23.56 -48.82 -0.26
CA LEU A 498 22.39 -49.65 -0.54
C LEU A 498 21.26 -48.88 -1.28
N PRO A 499 20.56 -49.53 -2.24
CA PRO A 499 19.36 -48.96 -2.85
C PRO A 499 18.18 -48.93 -1.85
N GLY A 500 17.23 -48.02 -2.09
CA GLY A 500 16.17 -47.69 -1.12
C GLY A 500 15.30 -48.86 -0.68
N ASP A 501 15.01 -49.81 -1.57
CA ASP A 501 14.23 -51.02 -1.29
C ASP A 501 14.96 -51.99 -0.34
N LYS A 502 16.29 -52.06 -0.43
CA LYS A 502 17.16 -52.82 0.50
C LYS A 502 17.39 -52.11 1.83
N LEU A 503 17.29 -50.78 1.88
CA LEU A 503 17.40 -50.01 3.11
C LEU A 503 16.20 -50.20 4.04
N ILE A 504 15.01 -50.47 3.51
CA ILE A 504 13.79 -50.61 4.31
C ILE A 504 13.86 -51.76 5.32
N PRO A 505 14.23 -53.01 4.96
CA PRO A 505 14.42 -54.09 5.93
C PRO A 505 15.46 -53.76 7.01
N ILE A 506 16.58 -53.14 6.62
CA ILE A 506 17.65 -52.77 7.56
C ILE A 506 17.17 -51.69 8.53
N LEU A 507 16.41 -50.70 8.06
CA LEU A 507 15.76 -49.72 8.93
C LEU A 507 14.79 -50.38 9.90
N GLN A 508 14.04 -51.38 9.46
CA GLN A 508 13.15 -52.11 10.35
C GLN A 508 13.93 -52.84 11.44
N GLU A 509 15.08 -53.43 11.12
CA GLU A 509 15.97 -54.07 12.09
C GLU A 509 16.61 -53.06 13.05
N ILE A 510 17.14 -51.93 12.54
CA ILE A 510 17.66 -50.83 13.37
C ILE A 510 16.56 -50.27 14.27
N GLN A 511 15.32 -50.18 13.79
CA GLN A 511 14.16 -49.78 14.60
C GLN A 511 13.85 -50.75 15.75
N GLN A 512 14.24 -52.02 15.67
CA GLN A 512 14.13 -52.98 16.78
C GLN A 512 15.26 -52.82 17.80
N ASN A 513 16.36 -52.14 17.44
CA ASN A 513 17.50 -51.89 18.31
C ASN A 513 17.68 -50.39 18.60
N ILE A 514 16.89 -49.89 19.53
CA ILE A 514 16.82 -48.45 19.86
C ILE A 514 18.18 -47.88 20.28
N PHE A 515 19.01 -48.66 21.01
CA PHE A 515 20.34 -48.21 21.42
C PHE A 515 21.28 -47.97 20.22
N LEU A 516 21.29 -48.91 19.26
CA LEU A 516 22.06 -48.73 18.03
C LEU A 516 21.53 -47.53 17.23
N ALA A 517 20.22 -47.43 17.07
CA ALA A 517 19.57 -46.32 16.38
C ALA A 517 19.94 -44.96 16.98
N GLU A 518 19.97 -44.87 18.31
CA GLU A 518 20.39 -43.68 19.04
C GLU A 518 21.84 -43.30 18.73
N LYS A 519 22.77 -44.25 18.84
CA LYS A 519 24.19 -44.01 18.56
C LYS A 519 24.46 -43.65 17.10
N LEU A 520 23.73 -44.25 16.17
CA LEU A 520 23.76 -43.88 14.76
C LEU A 520 23.31 -42.43 14.58
N LEU A 521 22.13 -42.06 15.10
CA LEU A 521 21.60 -40.70 14.97
C LEU A 521 22.50 -39.64 15.63
N GLU A 522 23.12 -39.94 16.78
CA GLU A 522 24.15 -39.08 17.41
C GLU A 522 25.39 -38.91 16.54
N SER A 523 25.69 -39.89 15.69
CA SER A 523 26.82 -39.88 14.75
C SER A 523 26.49 -39.20 13.42
N ASN A 524 25.43 -38.37 13.39
CA ASN A 524 24.90 -37.69 12.20
C ASN A 524 24.38 -38.63 11.10
N PHE A 525 23.77 -39.77 11.48
CA PHE A 525 23.20 -40.75 10.53
C PHE A 525 22.37 -40.15 9.40
N LEU A 526 21.59 -39.11 9.70
CA LEU A 526 20.75 -38.43 8.70
C LEU A 526 21.57 -37.64 7.67
N GLN A 527 22.79 -37.24 7.99
CA GLN A 527 23.67 -36.50 7.06
C GLN A 527 24.52 -37.44 6.19
N TRP A 528 24.41 -38.76 6.39
CA TRP A 528 25.29 -39.70 5.70
C TRP A 528 24.99 -39.78 4.20
N ARG A 529 23.78 -39.44 3.73
CA ARG A 529 23.43 -39.41 2.30
C ARG A 529 22.57 -38.18 1.97
N PRO A 530 22.69 -37.57 0.76
CA PRO A 530 21.73 -36.57 0.31
C PRO A 530 20.35 -37.20 0.08
N LEU A 531 19.45 -36.99 1.05
CA LEU A 531 18.08 -37.54 1.10
C LEU A 531 17.14 -37.05 -0.02
N GLU A 532 17.58 -36.08 -0.83
CA GLU A 532 16.85 -35.59 -2.00
C GLU A 532 16.69 -36.64 -3.11
N ALA A 533 17.46 -37.73 -3.04
CA ALA A 533 17.41 -38.86 -3.98
C ALA A 533 16.71 -40.12 -3.42
N GLU A 534 16.20 -40.10 -2.18
CA GLU A 534 15.65 -41.29 -1.53
C GLU A 534 14.14 -41.47 -1.73
N SER A 535 13.70 -42.74 -1.80
CA SER A 535 12.28 -43.07 -1.88
C SER A 535 11.52 -42.48 -0.66
N THR A 536 10.30 -41.99 -0.90
CA THR A 536 9.41 -41.49 0.17
C THR A 536 9.20 -42.51 1.29
N GLU A 537 9.32 -43.80 0.99
CA GLU A 537 9.24 -44.88 1.96
C GLU A 537 10.44 -44.94 2.91
N VAL A 538 11.67 -44.77 2.42
CA VAL A 538 12.89 -44.75 3.26
C VAL A 538 12.88 -43.53 4.18
N VAL A 539 12.56 -42.35 3.64
CA VAL A 539 12.39 -41.13 4.43
C VAL A 539 11.32 -41.32 5.50
N GLY A 540 10.19 -41.95 5.15
CA GLY A 540 9.14 -42.31 6.09
C GLY A 540 9.62 -43.21 7.23
N LYS A 541 10.40 -44.25 6.92
CA LYS A 541 10.97 -45.17 7.93
C LYS A 541 12.04 -44.50 8.80
N LEU A 542 12.85 -43.59 8.25
CA LEU A 542 13.80 -42.77 9.00
C LEU A 542 13.10 -41.82 9.97
N ARG A 543 12.04 -41.12 9.52
CA ARG A 543 11.21 -40.28 10.39
C ARG A 543 10.63 -41.08 11.55
N ILE A 544 10.13 -42.30 11.30
CA ILE A 544 9.64 -43.22 12.35
C ILE A 544 10.77 -43.61 13.32
N LEU A 545 11.96 -43.94 12.81
CA LEU A 545 13.13 -44.28 13.63
C LEU A 545 13.50 -43.12 14.56
N CYS A 546 13.64 -41.90 14.02
CA CYS A 546 13.94 -40.70 14.77
C CYS A 546 12.88 -40.45 15.87
N LYS A 547 11.59 -40.54 15.54
CA LYS A 547 10.49 -40.41 16.50
C LYS A 547 10.61 -41.44 17.63
N LYS A 548 10.91 -42.72 17.32
CA LYS A 548 11.12 -43.77 18.32
C LYS A 548 12.31 -43.48 19.24
N VAL A 549 13.44 -43.05 18.68
CA VAL A 549 14.64 -42.72 19.48
C VAL A 549 14.40 -41.49 20.34
N VAL A 550 13.78 -40.44 19.79
CA VAL A 550 13.39 -39.25 20.56
C VAL A 550 12.46 -39.62 21.70
N THR A 551 11.45 -40.46 21.43
CA THR A 551 10.54 -40.98 22.47
C THR A 551 11.33 -41.70 23.55
N HIS A 552 12.22 -42.63 23.18
CA HIS A 552 13.03 -43.38 24.13
C HIS A 552 13.94 -42.48 24.98
N LYS A 553 14.67 -41.55 24.36
CA LYS A 553 15.52 -40.61 25.10
C LYS A 553 14.71 -39.71 26.02
N SER A 554 13.52 -39.28 25.59
CA SER A 554 12.65 -38.43 26.41
C SER A 554 12.08 -39.18 27.60
N GLN A 555 11.78 -40.49 27.46
CA GLN A 555 11.43 -41.37 28.58
C GLN A 555 12.53 -41.47 29.63
N GLN A 556 13.81 -41.41 29.21
CA GLN A 556 14.94 -41.39 30.13
C GLN A 556 15.17 -40.00 30.73
N ASN A 557 15.15 -38.97 29.90
CA ASN A 557 15.35 -37.57 30.27
C ASN A 557 14.73 -36.67 29.19
N TRP A 558 13.64 -35.99 29.55
CA TRP A 558 12.92 -35.09 28.62
C TRP A 558 13.82 -34.00 28.02
N GLU A 559 14.68 -33.34 28.80
CA GLU A 559 15.53 -32.26 28.29
C GLU A 559 16.51 -32.77 27.22
N GLN A 560 17.09 -33.96 27.44
CA GLN A 560 17.97 -34.60 26.48
C GLN A 560 17.21 -35.01 25.22
N GLY A 561 16.01 -35.57 25.38
CA GLY A 561 15.11 -35.91 24.29
C GLY A 561 14.67 -34.71 23.46
N TRP A 562 14.28 -33.61 24.10
CA TRP A 562 13.92 -32.34 23.47
C TRP A 562 15.09 -31.70 22.72
N LYS A 563 16.27 -31.64 23.34
CA LYS A 563 17.50 -31.13 22.70
C LYS A 563 17.86 -31.97 21.48
N PHE A 564 17.71 -33.29 21.58
CA PHE A 564 17.97 -34.22 20.49
C PHE A 564 16.96 -34.04 19.34
N ALA A 565 15.66 -33.99 19.64
CA ALA A 565 14.61 -33.72 18.66
C ALA A 565 14.82 -32.38 17.94
N THR A 566 15.18 -31.33 18.69
CA THR A 566 15.47 -30.00 18.14
C THR A 566 16.70 -30.00 17.21
N CYS A 567 17.70 -30.83 17.50
CA CYS A 567 18.85 -31.01 16.62
C CYS A 567 18.45 -31.73 15.32
N LEU A 568 17.69 -32.82 15.43
CA LEU A 568 17.24 -33.61 14.30
C LEU A 568 16.26 -32.83 13.39
N ALA A 569 15.40 -31.97 13.96
CA ALA A 569 14.44 -31.16 13.21
C ALA A 569 15.09 -30.16 12.23
N LYS A 570 16.40 -29.90 12.35
CA LYS A 570 17.16 -29.07 11.38
C LYS A 570 17.53 -29.84 10.10
N ASP A 571 17.38 -31.15 10.10
CA ASP A 571 17.72 -32.00 8.96
C ASP A 571 16.67 -31.90 7.84
N ASN A 572 17.12 -32.05 6.59
CA ASN A 572 16.29 -31.93 5.39
C ASN A 572 15.10 -32.91 5.37
N ILE A 573 15.19 -34.07 6.05
CA ILE A 573 14.05 -35.01 6.09
C ILE A 573 12.85 -34.47 6.88
N PHE A 574 13.06 -33.46 7.71
CA PHE A 574 12.03 -32.76 8.48
C PHE A 574 11.77 -31.35 7.91
N ARG A 575 12.19 -31.07 6.67
CA ARG A 575 11.95 -29.78 5.99
C ARG A 575 10.46 -29.42 5.93
N GLU A 576 9.59 -30.42 5.81
CA GLU A 576 8.15 -30.23 5.91
C GLU A 576 7.76 -29.88 7.36
N PRO A 577 7.09 -28.74 7.60
CA PRO A 577 6.74 -28.30 8.95
C PRO A 577 5.96 -29.34 9.77
N LYS A 578 5.07 -30.11 9.12
CA LYS A 578 4.31 -31.21 9.72
C LYS A 578 5.23 -32.27 10.34
N GLU A 579 6.33 -32.60 9.68
CA GLU A 579 7.21 -33.67 10.12
C GLU A 579 8.17 -33.20 11.21
N SER A 580 8.66 -31.97 11.09
CA SER A 580 9.35 -31.27 12.19
C SER A 580 8.48 -31.23 13.45
N PHE A 581 7.20 -30.86 13.31
CA PHE A 581 6.24 -30.82 14.42
C PHE A 581 6.09 -32.21 15.06
N LEU A 582 5.81 -33.25 14.28
CA LEU A 582 5.63 -34.61 14.79
C LEU A 582 6.89 -35.19 15.45
N LEU A 583 8.08 -34.79 15.01
CA LEU A 583 9.34 -35.19 15.66
C LEU A 583 9.51 -34.53 17.02
N LEU A 584 9.24 -33.22 17.10
CA LEU A 584 9.30 -32.48 18.36
C LEU A 584 8.23 -32.97 19.33
N ASP A 585 7.03 -33.29 18.84
CA ASP A 585 5.93 -33.86 19.63
C ASP A 585 6.32 -35.19 20.31
N ALA A 586 7.11 -36.02 19.62
CA ALA A 586 7.58 -37.30 20.16
C ALA A 586 8.40 -37.16 21.45
N SER A 587 8.90 -35.96 21.76
CA SER A 587 9.59 -35.71 23.03
C SER A 587 8.66 -35.58 24.24
N PHE A 588 7.37 -35.36 24.03
CA PHE A 588 6.37 -35.21 25.09
C PHE A 588 5.69 -36.54 25.45
N CYS A 589 6.46 -37.62 25.52
CA CYS A 589 5.95 -38.95 25.88
C CYS A 589 5.95 -39.23 27.40
N THR A 590 6.43 -38.28 28.20
CA THR A 590 6.41 -38.26 29.67
C THR A 590 5.85 -36.94 30.15
N ASP A 591 5.35 -36.85 31.37
CA ASP A 591 4.82 -35.60 31.93
C ASP A 591 5.90 -34.51 31.99
N VAL A 592 5.58 -33.33 31.45
CA VAL A 592 6.46 -32.16 31.37
C VAL A 592 5.81 -30.97 32.06
N LEU A 593 6.58 -30.21 32.84
CA LEU A 593 6.09 -29.01 33.52
C LEU A 593 5.58 -27.96 32.52
N ALA A 594 4.55 -27.21 32.91
CA ALA A 594 3.96 -26.13 32.10
C ALA A 594 5.01 -25.16 31.51
N GLN A 595 6.02 -24.75 32.30
CA GLN A 595 7.06 -23.84 31.84
C GLN A 595 7.86 -24.40 30.65
N HIS A 596 8.12 -25.70 30.66
CA HIS A 596 8.82 -26.37 29.57
C HIS A 596 7.93 -26.48 28.32
N LEU A 597 6.62 -26.72 28.48
CA LEU A 597 5.66 -26.68 27.38
C LEU A 597 5.62 -25.29 26.73
N TYR A 598 5.64 -24.22 27.53
CA TYR A 598 5.67 -22.84 27.04
C TYR A 598 6.99 -22.52 26.36
N ASN A 599 8.13 -22.90 26.95
CA ASN A 599 9.44 -22.69 26.32
C ASN A 599 9.54 -23.43 24.96
N SER A 600 9.01 -24.64 24.87
CA SER A 600 8.94 -25.41 23.62
C SER A 600 8.00 -24.79 22.59
N PHE A 601 6.87 -24.22 23.03
CA PHE A 601 5.99 -23.41 22.19
C PHE A 601 6.75 -22.21 21.60
N ASN A 602 7.33 -21.39 22.47
CA ASN A 602 8.02 -20.15 22.14
C ASN A 602 9.18 -20.39 21.16
N PHE A 603 9.97 -21.44 21.38
CA PHE A 603 11.22 -21.66 20.64
C PHE A 603 11.05 -22.44 19.33
N LYS A 604 10.07 -23.35 19.25
CA LYS A 604 9.97 -24.31 18.12
C LYS A 604 8.58 -24.52 17.55
N PHE A 605 7.54 -24.64 18.38
CA PHE A 605 6.21 -24.93 17.82
C PHE A 605 5.54 -23.70 17.20
N ALA A 606 5.66 -22.52 17.81
CA ALA A 606 5.09 -21.26 17.32
C ALA A 606 5.15 -21.08 15.78
N PRO A 607 6.31 -21.20 15.11
CA PRO A 607 6.40 -21.06 13.66
C PRO A 607 5.85 -22.24 12.85
N LEU A 608 5.76 -23.42 13.45
CA LEU A 608 5.30 -24.63 12.78
C LEU A 608 3.78 -24.73 12.78
N LEU A 609 3.13 -24.27 13.85
CA LEU A 609 1.69 -24.38 14.05
C LEU A 609 0.84 -23.95 12.84
N PRO A 610 1.07 -22.79 12.19
CA PRO A 610 0.21 -22.38 11.09
C PRO A 610 0.40 -23.25 9.83
N CYS A 611 1.49 -24.01 9.76
CA CYS A 611 1.81 -24.92 8.65
C CYS A 611 1.36 -26.37 8.88
N VAL A 612 0.79 -26.68 10.05
CA VAL A 612 0.37 -28.05 10.42
C VAL A 612 -1.15 -28.12 10.52
N GLU A 613 -1.72 -29.23 10.06
CA GLU A 613 -3.16 -29.48 10.16
C GLU A 613 -3.63 -29.40 11.62
N ALA A 614 -4.71 -28.64 11.86
CA ALA A 614 -5.27 -28.42 13.19
C ALA A 614 -5.50 -29.73 13.96
N MET A 615 -6.04 -30.76 13.29
CA MET A 615 -6.27 -32.07 13.91
C MET A 615 -4.96 -32.75 14.35
N THR A 616 -3.89 -32.66 13.56
CA THR A 616 -2.58 -33.21 13.93
C THR A 616 -2.06 -32.54 15.21
N ILE A 617 -2.23 -31.23 15.35
CA ILE A 617 -1.81 -30.51 16.56
C ILE A 617 -2.71 -30.91 17.75
N LEU A 618 -4.02 -30.97 17.56
CA LEU A 618 -4.97 -31.27 18.64
C LEU A 618 -4.90 -32.73 19.13
N GLU A 619 -4.35 -33.63 18.34
CA GLU A 619 -4.10 -35.04 18.70
C GLU A 619 -2.68 -35.26 19.25
N SER A 620 -1.79 -34.27 19.12
CA SER A 620 -0.39 -34.34 19.56
C SER A 620 -0.25 -34.53 21.07
N GLN A 621 0.84 -35.17 21.50
CA GLN A 621 1.15 -35.39 22.91
C GLN A 621 1.41 -34.06 23.64
N TRP A 622 2.14 -33.15 23.00
CA TRP A 622 2.38 -31.80 23.47
C TRP A 622 1.07 -31.08 23.79
N TYR A 623 0.08 -31.16 22.89
CA TYR A 623 -1.23 -30.55 23.14
C TYR A 623 -2.02 -31.26 24.25
N GLN A 624 -1.96 -32.60 24.34
CA GLN A 624 -2.61 -33.30 25.45
C GLN A 624 -2.03 -32.90 26.81
N GLN A 625 -0.71 -32.71 26.91
CA GLN A 625 -0.09 -32.20 28.13
C GLN A 625 -0.42 -30.73 28.38
N LEU A 626 -0.50 -29.91 27.33
CA LEU A 626 -0.95 -28.53 27.46
C LEU A 626 -2.38 -28.44 28.01
N LYS A 627 -3.26 -29.41 27.70
CA LYS A 627 -4.61 -29.48 28.27
C LYS A 627 -4.62 -29.78 29.76
N SER A 628 -3.63 -30.49 30.31
CA SER A 628 -3.55 -30.77 31.75
C SER A 628 -2.82 -29.65 32.50
N GLU A 629 -1.68 -29.20 31.97
CA GLU A 629 -0.75 -28.30 32.67
C GLU A 629 -0.97 -26.81 32.33
N GLY A 630 -1.66 -26.49 31.22
CA GLY A 630 -1.81 -25.13 30.68
C GLY A 630 -3.17 -24.90 30.01
N VAL A 631 -4.25 -25.25 30.72
CA VAL A 631 -5.64 -25.29 30.20
C VAL A 631 -6.02 -24.07 29.37
N GLN A 632 -5.75 -22.86 29.86
CA GLN A 632 -6.11 -21.62 29.15
C GLN A 632 -5.40 -21.47 27.80
N VAL A 633 -4.11 -21.83 27.75
CA VAL A 633 -3.30 -21.82 26.52
C VAL A 633 -3.84 -22.88 25.54
N ALA A 634 -4.17 -24.08 26.04
CA ALA A 634 -4.75 -25.15 25.21
C ALA A 634 -6.12 -24.78 24.63
N GLU A 635 -6.97 -24.09 25.39
CA GLU A 635 -8.28 -23.62 24.93
C GLU A 635 -8.16 -22.52 23.88
N LEU A 636 -7.29 -21.53 24.10
CA LEU A 636 -7.02 -20.47 23.14
C LEU A 636 -6.43 -21.02 21.85
N LEU A 637 -5.45 -21.93 21.95
CA LEU A 637 -4.86 -22.57 20.79
C LEU A 637 -5.89 -23.41 20.03
N LYS A 638 -6.77 -24.16 20.72
CA LYS A 638 -7.85 -24.89 20.06
C LYS A 638 -8.79 -23.96 19.32
N ARG A 639 -9.20 -22.85 19.95
CA ARG A 639 -10.05 -21.84 19.30
C ARG A 639 -9.34 -21.30 18.05
N LEU A 640 -8.09 -20.89 18.17
CA LEU A 640 -7.27 -20.38 17.07
C LEU A 640 -7.17 -21.39 15.92
N LEU A 641 -6.89 -22.66 16.19
CA LEU A 641 -6.77 -23.70 15.16
C LEU A 641 -8.12 -24.05 14.51
N SER A 642 -9.22 -23.98 15.26
CA SER A 642 -10.56 -24.32 14.77
C SER A 642 -11.24 -23.22 13.97
N GLN A 643 -11.02 -21.95 14.35
CA GLN A 643 -11.66 -20.78 13.73
C GLN A 643 -10.70 -20.00 12.80
N ARG A 644 -9.41 -20.33 12.83
CA ARG A 644 -8.37 -19.77 11.96
C ARG A 644 -8.36 -18.23 11.93
N ASN A 645 -8.57 -17.64 10.75
CA ASN A 645 -8.43 -16.22 10.47
C ASN A 645 -9.40 -15.35 11.28
N ASP A 646 -10.55 -15.90 11.69
CA ASP A 646 -11.60 -15.16 12.41
C ASP A 646 -11.21 -14.72 13.83
N VAL A 647 -10.14 -15.32 14.37
CA VAL A 647 -9.71 -15.16 15.77
C VAL A 647 -8.21 -14.93 15.92
N LEU A 648 -7.58 -14.31 14.92
CA LEU A 648 -6.16 -13.99 14.97
C LEU A 648 -5.79 -13.08 16.15
N GLU A 649 -6.72 -12.27 16.67
CA GLU A 649 -6.55 -11.49 17.89
C GLU A 649 -6.12 -12.32 19.12
N ASN A 650 -6.50 -13.61 19.16
CA ASN A 650 -6.12 -14.51 20.26
C ASN A 650 -4.61 -14.79 20.30
N LEU A 651 -3.87 -14.52 19.21
CA LEU A 651 -2.40 -14.64 19.20
C LEU A 651 -1.75 -13.72 20.23
N GLN A 652 -2.28 -12.52 20.47
CA GLN A 652 -1.75 -11.60 21.49
C GLN A 652 -1.95 -12.18 22.91
N GLN A 653 -3.13 -12.72 23.18
CA GLN A 653 -3.40 -13.33 24.49
C GLN A 653 -2.56 -14.61 24.69
N LEU A 654 -2.42 -15.42 23.63
CA LEU A 654 -1.57 -16.60 23.64
C LEU A 654 -0.12 -16.22 23.95
N ALA A 655 0.39 -15.17 23.31
CA ALA A 655 1.72 -14.65 23.52
C ALA A 655 1.98 -14.19 24.97
N GLN A 656 1.00 -13.50 25.56
CA GLN A 656 1.09 -13.06 26.95
C GLN A 656 1.11 -14.24 27.93
N LEU A 657 0.25 -15.24 27.72
CA LEU A 657 0.17 -16.41 28.61
C LEU A 657 1.40 -17.31 28.54
N THR A 658 2.03 -17.43 27.36
CA THR A 658 3.26 -18.23 27.20
C THR A 658 4.55 -17.44 27.49
N GLY A 659 4.43 -16.13 27.76
CA GLY A 659 5.57 -15.28 28.11
C GLY A 659 6.59 -15.11 26.97
N ILE A 660 6.16 -15.11 25.71
CA ILE A 660 7.08 -14.81 24.59
C ILE A 660 7.57 -13.37 24.63
N ASN A 661 8.86 -13.19 24.32
CA ASN A 661 9.44 -11.86 24.17
C ASN A 661 9.01 -11.21 22.83
N ASP A 662 9.30 -9.93 22.65
CA ASP A 662 8.81 -9.18 21.48
C ASP A 662 9.33 -9.72 20.14
N ALA A 663 10.57 -10.24 20.08
CA ALA A 663 11.12 -10.84 18.85
C ALA A 663 10.42 -12.18 18.52
N GLU A 664 10.10 -12.97 19.54
CA GLU A 664 9.33 -14.21 19.40
C GLU A 664 7.87 -13.93 19.00
N LYS A 665 7.26 -12.84 19.51
CA LYS A 665 5.93 -12.36 19.07
C LYS A 665 5.94 -12.02 17.59
N ASP A 666 6.91 -11.21 17.15
CA ASP A 666 7.02 -10.80 15.75
C ASP A 666 7.09 -12.02 14.82
N TYR A 667 7.91 -13.00 15.21
CA TYR A 667 8.06 -14.24 14.46
C TYR A 667 6.79 -15.10 14.46
N LEU A 668 6.12 -15.25 15.61
CA LEU A 668 4.84 -15.95 15.72
C LEU A 668 3.78 -15.30 14.84
N TYR A 669 3.57 -14.00 14.96
CA TYR A 669 2.52 -13.28 14.23
C TYR A 669 2.77 -13.34 12.73
N LYS A 670 4.01 -13.08 12.30
CA LYS A 670 4.41 -13.24 10.90
C LYS A 670 4.13 -14.65 10.39
N ALA A 671 4.47 -15.69 11.16
CA ALA A 671 4.27 -17.07 10.73
C ALA A 671 2.79 -17.35 10.44
N PHE A 672 1.86 -16.86 11.27
CA PHE A 672 0.43 -17.02 11.03
C PHE A 672 -0.05 -16.17 9.83
N LEU A 673 0.35 -14.91 9.75
CA LEU A 673 -0.02 -14.01 8.66
C LEU A 673 0.46 -14.52 7.28
N VAL A 674 1.68 -15.05 7.19
CA VAL A 674 2.25 -15.57 5.94
C VAL A 674 1.64 -16.90 5.52
N ASN A 675 1.38 -17.81 6.46
CA ASN A 675 0.94 -19.17 6.11
C ASN A 675 -0.58 -19.32 6.01
N TRP A 676 -1.35 -18.53 6.75
CA TRP A 676 -2.82 -18.56 6.65
C TRP A 676 -3.38 -17.56 5.65
N VAL A 677 -2.55 -16.62 5.21
CA VAL A 677 -2.86 -15.61 4.19
C VAL A 677 -4.22 -14.94 4.47
N PRO A 678 -4.44 -14.38 5.68
CA PRO A 678 -5.67 -13.68 5.98
C PRO A 678 -5.77 -12.42 5.13
N SER A 679 -7.00 -12.04 4.80
CA SER A 679 -7.25 -10.70 4.28
C SER A 679 -6.91 -9.64 5.34
N PHE A 680 -6.63 -8.40 4.91
CA PHE A 680 -6.44 -7.29 5.85
C PHE A 680 -7.60 -7.15 6.86
N ALA A 681 -8.84 -7.36 6.42
CA ALA A 681 -10.03 -7.27 7.27
C ALA A 681 -10.09 -8.37 8.36
N GLU A 682 -9.50 -9.53 8.11
CA GLU A 682 -9.36 -10.61 9.10
C GLU A 682 -8.18 -10.33 10.05
N ALA A 683 -7.05 -9.87 9.50
CA ALA A 683 -5.83 -9.62 10.28
C ALA A 683 -5.87 -8.33 11.13
N ARG A 684 -6.67 -7.32 10.77
CA ARG A 684 -6.69 -6.02 11.47
C ARG A 684 -6.98 -6.11 12.96
N LYS A 685 -7.76 -7.11 13.41
CA LYS A 685 -8.08 -7.30 14.84
C LYS A 685 -6.84 -7.67 15.64
N LEU A 686 -5.91 -8.42 15.04
CA LEU A 686 -4.61 -8.70 15.66
C LEU A 686 -3.83 -7.39 15.86
N LEU A 687 -3.74 -6.56 14.81
CA LEU A 687 -3.06 -5.27 14.89
C LEU A 687 -3.69 -4.33 15.92
N ASP A 688 -5.02 -4.27 15.96
CA ASP A 688 -5.77 -3.55 16.99
C ASP A 688 -5.37 -4.04 18.39
N THR A 689 -5.40 -5.35 18.63
CA THR A 689 -5.10 -5.93 19.95
C THR A 689 -3.64 -5.66 20.35
N ILE A 690 -2.69 -5.72 19.41
CA ILE A 690 -1.29 -5.38 19.63
C ILE A 690 -1.14 -3.91 20.06
N ILE A 691 -1.78 -2.99 19.31
CA ILE A 691 -1.68 -1.55 19.58
C ILE A 691 -2.33 -1.21 20.93
N SER A 692 -3.49 -1.81 21.20
CA SER A 692 -4.21 -1.64 22.46
C SER A 692 -3.38 -2.11 23.66
N ASP A 693 -2.75 -3.28 23.58
CA ASP A 693 -1.91 -3.81 24.65
C ASP A 693 -0.65 -2.96 24.91
N ILE A 694 -0.01 -2.47 23.86
CA ILE A 694 1.16 -1.60 23.97
C ILE A 694 0.79 -0.30 24.69
N GLN A 695 -0.34 0.32 24.35
CA GLN A 695 -0.78 1.56 25.00
C GLN A 695 -1.24 1.33 26.45
N LEU A 696 -1.98 0.24 26.72
CA LEU A 696 -2.41 -0.09 28.08
C LEU A 696 -1.23 -0.40 29.01
N SER A 697 -0.14 -0.95 28.48
CA SER A 697 1.10 -1.18 29.23
C SER A 697 1.97 0.08 29.42
N GLY A 698 1.53 1.24 28.89
CA GLY A 698 2.27 2.51 28.93
C GLY A 698 3.55 2.50 28.09
N ASN A 699 3.74 1.47 27.26
CA ASN A 699 4.89 1.35 26.39
C ASN A 699 4.66 2.12 25.09
N LYS A 700 5.72 2.69 24.52
CA LYS A 700 5.65 3.28 23.18
C LYS A 700 5.61 2.18 22.13
N PHE A 701 4.78 2.37 21.11
CA PHE A 701 4.79 1.52 19.93
C PHE A 701 6.17 1.57 19.27
N SER A 702 6.74 0.39 19.00
CA SER A 702 8.07 0.25 18.44
C SER A 702 7.99 -0.69 17.25
N ARG A 703 8.09 -0.12 16.04
CA ARG A 703 8.11 -0.89 14.81
C ARG A 703 9.27 -1.88 14.80
N SER A 704 10.43 -1.52 15.33
CA SER A 704 11.61 -2.41 15.36
C SER A 704 11.42 -3.65 16.24
N LYS A 705 10.51 -3.61 17.23
CA LYS A 705 10.16 -4.79 18.03
C LYS A 705 9.27 -5.78 17.31
N LEU A 706 8.50 -5.31 16.32
CA LEU A 706 7.53 -6.10 15.53
C LEU A 706 7.77 -5.88 14.03
N GLU A 707 9.04 -5.88 13.61
CA GLU A 707 9.45 -5.40 12.30
C GLU A 707 8.76 -6.19 11.17
N GLN A 708 8.76 -7.51 11.25
CA GLN A 708 8.25 -8.36 10.17
C GLN A 708 6.72 -8.36 10.12
N THR A 709 6.07 -8.27 11.28
CA THR A 709 4.61 -8.15 11.39
C THR A 709 4.14 -6.81 10.83
N CYS A 710 4.83 -5.72 11.18
CA CYS A 710 4.55 -4.39 10.63
C CYS A 710 4.77 -4.37 9.12
N GLU A 711 5.87 -4.96 8.63
CA GLU A 711 6.14 -5.07 7.20
C GLU A 711 5.02 -5.79 6.44
N TRP A 712 4.43 -6.85 7.00
CA TRP A 712 3.28 -7.52 6.41
C TRP A 712 2.08 -6.57 6.28
N PHE A 713 1.72 -5.87 7.36
CA PHE A 713 0.61 -4.89 7.32
C PHE A 713 0.89 -3.71 6.39
N GLU A 714 2.13 -3.23 6.32
CA GLU A 714 2.56 -2.18 5.38
C GLU A 714 2.44 -2.63 3.92
N ASN A 715 2.71 -3.90 3.62
CA ASN A 715 2.56 -4.44 2.28
C ASN A 715 1.08 -4.56 1.87
N GLU A 716 0.20 -4.91 2.81
CA GLU A 716 -1.26 -4.97 2.58
C GLU A 716 -1.91 -3.58 2.51
N LYS A 717 -1.43 -2.62 3.33
CA LYS A 717 -1.89 -1.22 3.39
C LYS A 717 -0.69 -0.27 3.50
N PRO A 718 -0.15 0.23 2.38
CA PRO A 718 1.04 1.07 2.35
C PRO A 718 0.99 2.32 3.24
N GLU A 719 -0.21 2.87 3.48
CA GLU A 719 -0.43 4.03 4.35
C GLU A 719 0.01 3.77 5.80
N LEU A 720 0.02 2.50 6.24
CA LEU A 720 0.47 2.14 7.58
C LEU A 720 1.95 2.40 7.82
N ARG A 721 2.78 2.49 6.78
CA ARG A 721 4.22 2.74 6.93
C ARG A 721 4.49 4.10 7.58
N ASP A 722 3.87 5.15 7.06
CA ASP A 722 4.01 6.50 7.59
C ASP A 722 3.37 6.61 8.98
N ILE A 723 2.25 5.91 9.20
CA ILE A 723 1.56 5.87 10.49
C ILE A 723 2.44 5.20 11.56
N PHE A 724 2.99 4.02 11.29
CA PHE A 724 3.90 3.32 12.21
C PHE A 724 5.18 4.10 12.47
N TYR A 725 5.70 4.83 11.48
CA TYR A 725 6.83 5.73 11.68
C TYR A 725 6.48 6.87 12.66
N ASN A 726 5.31 7.49 12.49
CA ASN A 726 4.87 8.59 13.36
C ASN A 726 4.50 8.12 14.77
N LEU A 727 3.98 6.89 14.93
CA LEU A 727 3.70 6.30 16.25
C LEU A 727 4.95 6.06 17.11
N GLN A 728 6.14 6.06 16.51
CA GLN A 728 7.41 5.93 17.23
C GLN A 728 7.96 7.26 17.75
N GLN A 729 7.37 8.39 17.37
CA GLN A 729 7.85 9.72 17.76
C GLN A 729 7.61 9.99 19.25
N GLU A 730 8.37 10.93 19.83
CA GLU A 730 8.23 11.23 21.26
C GLU A 730 6.87 11.82 21.62
N THR A 731 6.36 12.68 20.76
CA THR A 731 5.03 13.29 20.84
C THR A 731 4.20 12.79 19.67
N ILE A 732 3.24 11.91 19.94
CA ILE A 732 2.33 11.39 18.92
C ILE A 732 1.18 12.38 18.76
N ASP A 733 0.90 12.80 17.53
CA ASP A 733 -0.19 13.72 17.25
C ASP A 733 -1.53 12.99 17.10
N TRP A 734 -2.63 13.73 17.31
CA TRP A 734 -3.97 13.22 17.07
C TRP A 734 -4.16 12.70 15.64
N SER A 735 -3.55 13.37 14.65
CA SER A 735 -3.78 13.04 13.25
C SER A 735 -3.26 11.64 12.87
N THR A 736 -2.19 11.17 13.51
CA THR A 736 -1.67 9.82 13.32
C THR A 736 -2.64 8.76 13.84
N TRP A 737 -3.23 8.96 15.02
CA TRP A 737 -4.23 8.05 15.59
C TRP A 737 -5.50 8.02 14.76
N GLU A 738 -5.99 9.18 14.33
CA GLU A 738 -7.17 9.28 13.47
C GLU A 738 -6.95 8.54 12.14
N LYS A 739 -5.80 8.74 11.49
CA LYS A 739 -5.43 8.02 10.27
C LYS A 739 -5.36 6.51 10.50
N LEU A 740 -4.72 6.06 11.59
CA LEU A 740 -4.66 4.64 11.94
C LEU A 740 -6.06 4.04 12.04
N SER A 741 -6.97 4.69 12.79
CA SER A 741 -8.33 4.18 12.98
C SER A 741 -9.09 4.02 11.66
N ASN A 742 -9.01 5.01 10.78
CA ASN A 742 -9.67 5.00 9.48
C ASN A 742 -9.06 3.98 8.50
N VAL A 743 -7.78 3.62 8.66
CA VAL A 743 -7.15 2.56 7.88
C VAL A 743 -7.59 1.19 8.37
N LEU A 744 -7.75 1.01 9.69
CA LEU A 744 -8.18 -0.27 10.29
C LEU A 744 -9.67 -0.54 10.08
N TYR A 745 -10.51 0.48 10.22
CA TYR A 745 -11.95 0.33 10.20
C TYR A 745 -12.62 1.30 9.22
N GLU A 746 -13.57 0.77 8.45
CA GLU A 746 -14.43 1.58 7.58
C GLU A 746 -15.66 2.09 8.34
N ASN A 747 -16.12 1.33 9.35
CA ASN A 747 -17.25 1.72 10.17
C ASN A 747 -16.82 2.82 11.17
N PRO A 748 -17.48 3.99 11.17
CA PRO A 748 -17.13 5.09 12.09
C PRO A 748 -17.21 4.72 13.57
N GLN A 749 -18.14 3.84 13.96
CA GLN A 749 -18.26 3.33 15.33
C GLN A 749 -17.01 2.56 15.73
N ASP A 750 -16.59 1.59 14.92
CA ASP A 750 -15.39 0.80 15.21
C ASP A 750 -14.13 1.69 15.28
N CYS A 751 -14.03 2.72 14.44
CA CYS A 751 -12.96 3.73 14.51
C CYS A 751 -12.98 4.46 15.86
N ALA A 752 -14.15 4.92 16.30
CA ALA A 752 -14.31 5.64 17.56
C ALA A 752 -14.05 4.73 18.77
N ASP A 753 -14.53 3.49 18.75
CA ASP A 753 -14.27 2.45 19.76
C ASP A 753 -12.77 2.20 19.94
N LEU A 754 -12.02 2.08 18.83
CA LEU A 754 -10.57 1.95 18.86
C LEU A 754 -9.90 3.19 19.49
N LEU A 755 -10.22 4.38 18.98
CA LEU A 755 -9.60 5.63 19.44
C LEU A 755 -9.88 5.88 20.91
N ASP A 756 -11.07 5.56 21.36
CA ASP A 756 -11.48 5.67 22.75
C ASP A 756 -10.64 4.78 23.65
N ARG A 757 -10.57 3.49 23.34
CA ARG A 757 -9.79 2.53 24.13
C ARG A 757 -8.30 2.88 24.18
N VAL A 758 -7.74 3.32 23.06
CA VAL A 758 -6.29 3.44 22.88
C VAL A 758 -5.78 4.82 23.30
N VAL A 759 -6.54 5.89 23.02
CA VAL A 759 -6.10 7.28 23.26
C VAL A 759 -7.15 8.17 23.90
N GLY A 760 -8.28 7.65 24.36
CA GLY A 760 -9.34 8.42 25.02
C GLY A 760 -8.84 9.22 26.22
N ASN A 761 -7.88 8.67 26.97
CA ASN A 761 -7.28 9.36 28.13
C ASN A 761 -6.25 10.43 27.73
N ILE A 762 -5.71 10.37 26.51
CA ILE A 762 -4.67 11.29 26.02
C ILE A 762 -5.33 12.46 25.27
N PHE A 763 -6.37 12.17 24.47
CA PHE A 763 -7.06 13.16 23.64
C PHE A 763 -8.58 13.15 23.88
N PRO A 764 -9.05 13.34 25.12
CA PRO A 764 -10.46 13.12 25.47
C PRO A 764 -11.42 13.97 24.63
N LYS A 765 -11.08 15.24 24.38
CA LYS A 765 -11.89 16.15 23.54
C LYS A 765 -12.08 15.63 22.12
N LYS A 766 -11.00 15.19 21.49
CA LYS A 766 -11.01 14.79 20.07
C LYS A 766 -11.75 13.47 19.87
N VAL A 767 -11.53 12.51 20.76
CA VAL A 767 -12.28 11.24 20.77
C VAL A 767 -13.76 11.50 21.04
N MET A 768 -14.10 12.34 22.01
CA MET A 768 -15.50 12.68 22.31
C MET A 768 -16.21 13.31 21.10
N SER A 769 -15.57 14.21 20.36
CA SER A 769 -16.15 14.78 19.13
C SER A 769 -16.48 13.70 18.08
N LYS A 770 -15.66 12.65 17.96
CA LYS A 770 -15.95 11.51 17.07
C LYS A 770 -17.18 10.75 17.52
N TRP A 771 -17.26 10.42 18.80
CA TRP A 771 -18.42 9.75 19.38
C TRP A 771 -19.71 10.56 19.24
N LEU A 772 -19.67 11.87 19.49
CA LEU A 772 -20.85 12.73 19.35
C LEU A 772 -21.41 12.75 17.94
N THR A 773 -20.55 12.71 16.94
CA THR A 773 -20.97 12.61 15.53
C THR A 773 -21.74 11.31 15.28
N ILE A 774 -21.27 10.20 15.85
CA ILE A 774 -21.87 8.86 15.67
C ILE A 774 -23.20 8.77 16.42
N ILE A 775 -23.22 9.12 17.71
CA ILE A 775 -24.40 9.02 18.56
C ILE A 775 -25.53 9.91 18.06
N THR A 776 -25.22 11.09 17.54
CA THR A 776 -26.23 12.00 16.98
C THR A 776 -26.93 11.40 15.76
N ASN A 777 -26.25 10.53 15.01
CA ASN A 777 -26.84 9.83 13.86
C ASN A 777 -27.51 8.50 14.27
N GLU A 778 -26.99 7.83 15.31
CA GLU A 778 -27.44 6.52 15.79
C GLU A 778 -27.64 6.54 17.32
N GLU A 779 -28.78 7.05 17.75
CA GLU A 779 -29.09 7.31 19.16
C GLU A 779 -29.04 6.05 20.05
N ASP A 780 -29.32 4.87 19.49
CA ASP A 780 -29.27 3.59 20.21
C ASP A 780 -27.86 3.24 20.73
N LEU A 781 -26.81 3.76 20.07
CA LEU A 781 -25.43 3.57 20.50
C LEU A 781 -25.06 4.39 21.75
N ARG A 782 -25.85 5.40 22.11
CA ARG A 782 -25.57 6.25 23.28
C ARG A 782 -25.40 5.42 24.55
N LYS A 783 -26.28 4.44 24.77
CA LYS A 783 -26.23 3.61 25.98
C LYS A 783 -24.94 2.78 26.03
N VAL A 784 -24.58 2.18 24.90
CA VAL A 784 -23.34 1.39 24.77
C VAL A 784 -22.11 2.27 25.00
N PHE A 785 -22.10 3.46 24.40
CA PHE A 785 -21.06 4.46 24.59
C PHE A 785 -20.91 4.82 26.08
N LEU A 786 -21.98 5.19 26.78
CA LEU A 786 -21.89 5.59 28.19
C LEU A 786 -21.42 4.45 29.11
N GLU A 787 -21.78 3.21 28.79
CA GLU A 787 -21.39 2.03 29.56
C GLU A 787 -19.93 1.62 29.33
N LYS A 788 -19.41 1.76 28.11
CA LYS A 788 -18.09 1.19 27.71
C LYS A 788 -17.00 2.21 27.44
N SER A 789 -17.37 3.46 27.12
CA SER A 789 -16.42 4.49 26.69
C SER A 789 -15.49 4.91 27.82
N SER A 790 -14.19 4.66 27.65
CA SER A 790 -13.17 5.18 28.56
C SER A 790 -13.16 6.70 28.59
N VAL A 791 -13.29 7.36 27.43
CA VAL A 791 -13.26 8.81 27.33
C VAL A 791 -14.38 9.43 28.12
N TRP A 792 -15.59 8.89 28.07
CA TRP A 792 -16.69 9.41 28.88
C TRP A 792 -16.38 9.28 30.37
N GLN A 793 -15.84 8.14 30.80
CA GLN A 793 -15.52 7.89 32.21
C GLN A 793 -14.45 8.84 32.75
N VAL A 794 -13.42 9.15 31.96
CA VAL A 794 -12.32 10.05 32.39
C VAL A 794 -12.54 11.52 32.08
N LEU A 795 -13.55 11.86 31.27
CA LEU A 795 -13.82 13.25 30.87
C LEU A 795 -14.00 14.13 32.11
N GLU A 796 -13.21 15.20 32.21
CA GLU A 796 -13.37 16.20 33.26
C GLU A 796 -14.39 17.27 32.84
N HIS A 797 -14.97 17.97 33.83
CA HIS A 797 -15.96 19.01 33.54
C HIS A 797 -15.40 20.14 32.67
N GLY A 798 -14.14 20.53 32.85
CA GLY A 798 -13.49 21.54 32.01
C GLY A 798 -13.39 21.11 30.55
N ASP A 799 -13.01 19.85 30.31
CA ASP A 799 -12.94 19.30 28.96
C ASP A 799 -14.32 19.20 28.31
N PHE A 800 -15.34 18.84 29.10
CA PHE A 800 -16.73 18.81 28.67
C PHE A 800 -17.22 20.20 28.22
N VAL A 801 -16.95 21.25 29.01
CA VAL A 801 -17.33 22.63 28.66
C VAL A 801 -16.69 23.08 27.35
N ASP A 802 -15.39 22.78 27.16
CA ASP A 802 -14.70 23.11 25.90
C ASP A 802 -15.30 22.38 24.68
N ILE A 803 -15.79 21.15 24.85
CA ILE A 803 -16.46 20.40 23.78
C ILE A 803 -17.80 21.03 23.45
N VAL A 804 -18.58 21.39 24.47
CA VAL A 804 -19.85 22.10 24.32
C VAL A 804 -19.66 23.40 23.54
N PHE A 805 -18.65 24.18 23.92
CA PHE A 805 -18.34 25.44 23.26
C PHE A 805 -17.86 25.26 21.81
N SER A 806 -17.00 24.27 21.55
CA SER A 806 -16.44 24.02 20.22
C SER A 806 -17.38 23.27 19.28
N SER A 807 -18.44 22.64 19.79
CA SER A 807 -19.40 21.86 18.99
C SER A 807 -20.83 21.97 19.53
N PRO A 808 -21.42 23.19 19.53
CA PRO A 808 -22.72 23.47 20.13
C PRO A 808 -23.87 22.69 19.48
N GLN A 809 -23.71 22.24 18.23
CA GLN A 809 -24.69 21.41 17.53
C GLN A 809 -24.98 20.07 18.22
N TYR A 810 -24.11 19.60 19.12
CA TYR A 810 -24.30 18.36 19.88
C TYR A 810 -24.90 18.56 21.28
N ALA A 811 -25.34 19.78 21.63
CA ALA A 811 -25.86 20.09 22.97
C ALA A 811 -27.03 19.19 23.41
N ALA A 812 -27.94 18.86 22.50
CA ALA A 812 -29.03 17.92 22.76
C ALA A 812 -28.51 16.52 23.14
N THR A 813 -27.62 15.96 22.31
CA THR A 813 -27.00 14.64 22.53
C THR A 813 -26.22 14.60 23.84
N LEU A 814 -25.40 15.62 24.11
CA LEU A 814 -24.62 15.75 25.35
C LEU A 814 -25.51 15.83 26.58
N THR A 815 -26.64 16.54 26.49
CA THR A 815 -27.62 16.64 27.59
C THR A 815 -28.23 15.27 27.90
N ARG A 816 -28.60 14.49 26.88
CA ARG A 816 -29.08 13.12 27.08
C ARG A 816 -27.99 12.20 27.63
N CYS A 817 -26.74 12.33 27.19
CA CYS A 817 -25.60 11.61 27.77
C CYS A 817 -25.43 11.91 29.27
N CYS A 818 -25.54 13.18 29.67
CA CYS A 818 -25.46 13.59 31.07
C CYS A 818 -26.60 12.99 31.90
N ARG A 819 -27.83 12.95 31.38
CA ARG A 819 -28.96 12.28 32.04
C ARG A 819 -28.68 10.79 32.23
N ASP A 820 -28.37 10.10 31.15
CA ASP A 820 -28.26 8.63 31.15
C ASP A 820 -27.08 8.13 32.00
N SER A 821 -26.05 8.96 32.19
CA SER A 821 -24.92 8.68 33.09
C SER A 821 -25.05 9.27 34.50
N GLY A 822 -26.14 9.98 34.80
CA GLY A 822 -26.38 10.60 36.10
C GLY A 822 -25.53 11.85 36.40
N ARG A 823 -24.82 12.42 35.41
CA ARG A 823 -24.02 13.66 35.53
C ARG A 823 -24.89 14.92 35.40
N TYR A 824 -25.95 14.99 36.20
CA TYR A 824 -26.95 16.08 36.13
C TYR A 824 -26.35 17.46 36.45
N ASP A 825 -25.23 17.52 37.18
CA ASP A 825 -24.52 18.74 37.52
C ASP A 825 -23.85 19.42 36.33
N TRP A 826 -23.69 18.71 35.21
CA TRP A 826 -23.13 19.24 33.97
C TRP A 826 -24.18 19.84 33.04
N ILE A 827 -25.47 19.60 33.31
CA ILE A 827 -26.58 20.19 32.56
C ILE A 827 -26.82 21.60 33.09
N LYS A 828 -25.91 22.53 32.80
CA LYS A 828 -25.98 23.96 33.15
C LYS A 828 -24.95 24.75 32.31
N GLY A 829 -24.87 26.06 32.51
CA GLY A 829 -23.96 26.97 31.84
C GLY A 829 -24.10 26.89 30.33
N ASP A 830 -22.96 26.75 29.65
CA ASP A 830 -22.87 26.73 28.19
C ASP A 830 -23.70 25.60 27.57
N LEU A 831 -23.79 24.42 28.21
CA LEU A 831 -24.58 23.31 27.65
C LEU A 831 -26.06 23.69 27.57
N LEU A 832 -26.57 24.26 28.65
CA LEU A 832 -27.96 24.70 28.71
C LEU A 832 -28.22 25.89 27.78
N HIS A 833 -27.26 26.82 27.70
CA HIS A 833 -27.33 27.95 26.78
C HIS A 833 -27.46 27.49 25.33
N TYR A 834 -26.55 26.64 24.85
CA TYR A 834 -26.57 26.15 23.47
C TYR A 834 -27.76 25.24 23.18
N LEU A 835 -28.19 24.43 24.16
CA LEU A 835 -29.42 23.64 24.04
C LEU A 835 -30.63 24.55 23.82
N CYS A 836 -30.80 25.57 24.67
CA CYS A 836 -31.92 26.51 24.56
C CYS A 836 -31.86 27.29 23.23
N HIS A 837 -30.68 27.81 22.87
CA HIS A 837 -30.49 28.55 21.62
C HIS A 837 -30.85 27.70 20.41
N SER A 838 -30.31 26.48 20.32
CA SER A 838 -30.57 25.56 19.21
C SER A 838 -32.06 25.20 19.11
N SER A 839 -32.73 24.95 20.23
CA SER A 839 -34.17 24.68 20.25
C SER A 839 -35.02 25.88 19.79
N ILE A 840 -34.65 27.10 20.18
CA ILE A 840 -35.31 28.33 19.71
C ILE A 840 -35.15 28.48 18.19
N GLU A 841 -33.94 28.31 17.66
CA GLU A 841 -33.66 28.38 16.22
C GLU A 841 -34.46 27.34 15.43
N GLN A 842 -34.51 26.10 15.94
CA GLN A 842 -35.26 25.00 15.33
C GLN A 842 -36.78 25.11 15.53
N LYS A 843 -37.23 26.07 16.34
CA LYS A 843 -38.64 26.24 16.76
C LYS A 843 -39.25 24.97 17.38
N HIS A 844 -38.41 24.11 17.98
CA HIS A 844 -38.81 22.83 18.53
C HIS A 844 -37.84 22.40 19.64
N MET A 845 -38.37 21.78 20.69
CA MET A 845 -37.61 21.05 21.69
C MET A 845 -38.27 19.70 21.93
N ASP A 846 -37.46 18.66 22.00
CA ASP A 846 -37.91 17.32 22.37
C ASP A 846 -38.54 17.32 23.78
N GLU A 847 -39.73 16.72 23.93
CA GLU A 847 -40.45 16.60 25.20
C GLU A 847 -39.63 15.89 26.30
N ASP A 848 -38.75 14.96 25.92
CA ASP A 848 -37.84 14.27 26.83
C ASP A 848 -36.78 15.22 27.40
N LEU A 849 -36.14 16.01 26.53
CA LEU A 849 -35.17 17.03 26.94
C LEU A 849 -35.85 18.13 27.77
N LYS A 850 -37.06 18.52 27.39
CA LYS A 850 -37.92 19.44 28.14
C LYS A 850 -38.20 18.96 29.55
N THR A 851 -38.63 17.70 29.69
CA THR A 851 -38.90 17.08 31.00
C THR A 851 -37.63 17.01 31.84
N LEU A 852 -36.49 16.72 31.20
CA LEU A 852 -35.20 16.63 31.85
C LEU A 852 -34.73 17.98 32.40
N VAL A 853 -34.61 19.02 31.58
CA VAL A 853 -34.07 20.33 32.00
C VAL A 853 -34.98 21.05 33.00
N THR A 854 -36.23 20.62 33.15
CA THR A 854 -37.18 21.12 34.14
C THR A 854 -37.29 20.23 35.39
N SER A 855 -36.55 19.12 35.44
CA SER A 855 -36.62 18.21 36.58
C SER A 855 -35.96 18.83 37.83
N PRO A 856 -36.52 18.59 39.03
CA PRO A 856 -35.98 19.09 40.30
C PRO A 856 -34.46 18.86 40.48
N ASN A 857 -33.98 17.69 40.05
CA ASN A 857 -32.58 17.27 40.21
C ASN A 857 -31.56 18.16 39.46
N ILE A 858 -32.01 18.85 38.41
CA ILE A 858 -31.18 19.72 37.58
C ILE A 858 -31.39 21.18 37.98
N VAL A 859 -32.66 21.60 38.10
CA VAL A 859 -33.03 23.00 38.35
C VAL A 859 -32.52 23.55 39.68
N GLU A 860 -32.33 22.70 40.70
CA GLU A 860 -31.75 23.10 41.99
C GLU A 860 -30.30 23.59 41.87
N ARG A 861 -29.64 23.32 40.74
CA ARG A 861 -28.23 23.63 40.49
C ARG A 861 -28.04 24.82 39.54
N PHE A 862 -29.13 25.39 39.05
CA PHE A 862 -29.11 26.48 38.09
C PHE A 862 -28.69 27.80 38.72
N THR A 863 -27.84 28.51 37.97
CA THR A 863 -27.54 29.92 38.19
C THR A 863 -28.65 30.80 37.62
N ASN A 864 -28.60 32.10 37.87
CA ASN A 864 -29.57 33.04 37.29
C ASN A 864 -29.50 33.10 35.77
N GLU A 865 -28.31 32.85 35.19
CA GLU A 865 -28.10 32.80 33.75
C GLU A 865 -28.72 31.53 33.13
N ASP A 866 -28.61 30.41 33.82
CA ASP A 866 -29.27 29.14 33.42
C ASP A 866 -30.79 29.29 33.37
N TRP A 867 -31.36 29.89 34.42
CA TRP A 867 -32.79 30.22 34.47
C TRP A 867 -33.20 31.16 33.34
N TRP A 868 -32.33 32.10 32.99
CA TRP A 868 -32.59 33.03 31.91
C TRP A 868 -32.60 32.33 30.54
N ASN A 869 -31.67 31.41 30.29
CA ASN A 869 -31.63 30.61 29.07
C ASN A 869 -32.93 29.79 28.89
N LEU A 870 -33.42 29.15 29.95
CA LEU A 870 -34.71 28.45 29.91
C LEU A 870 -35.90 29.38 29.74
N GLN A 871 -35.85 30.59 30.31
CA GLN A 871 -36.91 31.56 30.12
C GLN A 871 -36.98 32.05 28.67
N GLN A 872 -35.83 32.25 28.02
CA GLN A 872 -35.78 32.56 26.58
C GLN A 872 -36.42 31.44 25.76
N LEU A 873 -36.16 30.18 26.12
CA LEU A 873 -36.79 29.03 25.48
C LEU A 873 -38.32 29.04 25.65
N ARG A 874 -38.81 29.35 26.85
CA ARG A 874 -40.25 29.56 27.09
C ARG A 874 -40.83 30.65 26.23
N TRP A 875 -40.13 31.76 26.11
CA TRP A 875 -40.57 32.87 25.28
C TRP A 875 -40.38 32.65 23.77
N GLY A 876 -39.53 31.73 23.34
CA GLY A 876 -39.35 31.37 21.94
C GLY A 876 -40.34 30.31 21.45
N LEU A 877 -40.59 29.29 22.27
CA LEU A 877 -41.33 28.08 21.89
C LEU A 877 -42.72 27.95 22.52
N LYS A 878 -43.17 28.94 23.30
CA LYS A 878 -44.40 28.86 24.13
C LYS A 878 -44.39 27.66 25.08
N PHE A 879 -43.21 27.39 25.63
CA PHE A 879 -42.99 26.27 26.55
C PHE A 879 -43.69 26.54 27.88
N ASP A 880 -44.42 25.57 28.42
CA ASP A 880 -45.01 25.68 29.75
C ASP A 880 -43.93 25.39 30.81
N LEU A 881 -43.22 26.42 31.25
CA LEU A 881 -42.17 26.36 32.27
C LEU A 881 -42.68 26.96 33.57
N VAL A 882 -42.76 26.14 34.63
CA VAL A 882 -43.00 26.63 35.98
C VAL A 882 -41.65 27.03 36.58
N LEU A 883 -41.38 28.33 36.59
CA LEU A 883 -40.18 28.87 37.21
C LEU A 883 -40.25 28.74 38.75
N PRO A 884 -39.20 28.21 39.43
CA PRO A 884 -39.15 28.12 40.89
C PRO A 884 -38.65 29.46 41.44
N PHE A 885 -39.59 30.29 41.85
CA PHE A 885 -39.40 31.74 41.96
C PHE A 885 -38.97 32.30 43.33
N LYS A 886 -38.51 31.52 44.29
CA LYS A 886 -38.44 32.09 45.65
C LYS A 886 -37.27 33.06 45.91
N ASP A 887 -36.11 32.96 45.26
CA ASP A 887 -34.92 33.74 45.68
C ASP A 887 -33.93 34.15 44.55
N LEU A 888 -34.40 34.52 43.35
CA LEU A 888 -33.53 34.96 42.24
C LEU A 888 -32.97 36.37 42.47
N THR A 889 -31.68 36.50 42.82
CA THR A 889 -30.97 37.80 42.90
C THR A 889 -30.47 38.26 41.53
N THR A 890 -31.33 38.93 40.75
CA THR A 890 -30.99 39.39 39.40
C THR A 890 -30.10 40.64 39.41
N THR A 891 -29.01 40.61 38.64
CA THR A 891 -28.17 41.78 38.41
C THR A 891 -28.87 42.77 37.48
N ASP A 892 -28.52 44.06 37.57
CA ASP A 892 -29.15 45.08 36.71
C ASP A 892 -28.86 44.86 35.22
N GLN A 893 -27.70 44.31 34.88
CA GLN A 893 -27.35 43.90 33.51
C GLN A 893 -28.30 42.81 32.99
N LEU A 894 -28.57 41.78 33.80
CA LEU A 894 -29.49 40.71 33.41
C LEU A 894 -30.92 41.25 33.25
N LYS A 895 -31.36 42.16 34.14
CA LYS A 895 -32.66 42.84 34.00
C LYS A 895 -32.77 43.63 32.70
N GLU A 896 -31.71 44.30 32.27
CA GLU A 896 -31.69 45.04 31.00
C GLU A 896 -31.79 44.10 29.79
N LEU A 897 -31.09 42.96 29.80
CA LEU A 897 -31.21 41.93 28.76
C LEU A 897 -32.63 41.36 28.70
N ILE A 898 -33.21 41.02 29.86
CA ILE A 898 -34.59 40.53 29.99
C ILE A 898 -35.56 41.54 29.39
N PHE A 899 -35.43 42.82 29.76
CA PHE A 899 -36.28 43.90 29.28
C PHE A 899 -36.22 44.05 27.75
N ASN A 900 -35.02 44.12 27.18
CA ASN A 900 -34.84 44.30 25.74
C ASN A 900 -35.42 43.12 24.94
N GLN A 901 -35.19 41.89 25.42
CA GLN A 901 -35.72 40.69 24.78
C GLN A 901 -37.25 40.62 24.90
N ALA A 902 -37.81 40.94 26.08
CA ALA A 902 -39.25 40.99 26.31
C ALA A 902 -39.96 41.96 25.35
N ILE A 903 -39.40 43.16 25.16
CA ILE A 903 -39.93 44.15 24.20
C ILE A 903 -39.90 43.61 22.76
N SER A 904 -38.79 43.00 22.35
CA SER A 904 -38.64 42.39 21.03
C SER A 904 -39.72 41.31 20.79
N ILE A 905 -39.93 40.43 21.76
CA ILE A 905 -40.91 39.33 21.65
C ILE A 905 -42.34 39.86 21.66
N VAL A 906 -42.67 40.82 22.53
CA VAL A 906 -44.00 41.45 22.54
C VAL A 906 -44.31 42.07 21.18
N ASN A 907 -43.35 42.74 20.54
CA ASN A 907 -43.61 43.34 19.22
C ASN A 907 -43.89 42.31 18.11
N ASN A 908 -43.35 41.09 18.23
CA ASN A 908 -43.39 40.08 17.16
C ASN A 908 -44.55 39.07 17.26
N PHE A 909 -45.14 38.83 18.44
CA PHE A 909 -46.16 37.79 18.63
C PHE A 909 -47.57 38.36 18.65
N THR A 910 -48.57 37.80 17.97
CA THR A 910 -49.93 38.40 17.93
C THR A 910 -50.86 37.95 19.06
N GLU A 911 -50.55 36.87 19.78
CA GLU A 911 -51.46 36.27 20.77
C GLU A 911 -51.50 37.03 22.10
N PRO A 912 -52.68 37.54 22.53
CA PRO A 912 -52.80 38.34 23.75
C PRO A 912 -52.42 37.57 25.02
N GLU A 913 -52.87 36.33 25.16
CA GLU A 913 -52.61 35.51 26.36
C GLU A 913 -51.12 35.27 26.59
N TYR A 914 -50.38 35.08 25.50
CA TYR A 914 -48.94 34.90 25.54
C TYR A 914 -48.20 36.15 26.00
N ARG A 915 -48.58 37.32 25.45
CA ARG A 915 -48.03 38.62 25.87
C ARG A 915 -48.32 38.91 27.34
N GLN A 916 -49.50 38.51 27.84
CA GLN A 916 -49.84 38.61 29.26
C GLN A 916 -48.94 37.70 30.13
N SER A 917 -48.73 36.45 29.71
CA SER A 917 -47.80 35.54 30.41
C SER A 917 -46.38 36.11 30.44
N LEU A 918 -45.89 36.65 29.33
CA LEU A 918 -44.56 37.25 29.23
C LEU A 918 -44.41 38.44 30.19
N PHE A 919 -45.41 39.31 30.29
CA PHE A 919 -45.40 40.42 31.24
C PHE A 919 -45.33 39.92 32.70
N LYS A 920 -46.10 38.88 33.04
CA LYS A 920 -46.06 38.25 34.37
C LYS A 920 -44.67 37.69 34.68
N ASP A 921 -44.06 37.00 33.72
CA ASP A 921 -42.72 36.47 33.88
C ASP A 921 -41.72 37.61 34.14
N CYS A 922 -41.77 38.69 33.35
CA CYS A 922 -40.91 39.88 33.53
C CYS A 922 -41.03 40.51 34.92
N ALA A 923 -42.26 40.60 35.46
CA ALA A 923 -42.47 41.08 36.82
C ALA A 923 -41.82 40.16 37.85
N THR A 924 -41.89 38.85 37.61
CA THR A 924 -41.31 37.85 38.53
C THR A 924 -39.77 37.83 38.46
N TRP A 925 -39.18 38.22 37.33
CA TRP A 925 -37.73 38.46 37.19
C TRP A 925 -37.24 39.75 37.88
N GLY A 926 -38.14 40.51 38.51
CA GLY A 926 -37.78 41.70 39.28
C GLY A 926 -37.39 42.91 38.43
N LEU A 927 -37.95 43.03 37.22
CA LEU A 927 -37.84 44.27 36.46
C LEU A 927 -38.47 45.43 37.24
N ASN A 928 -37.88 46.62 37.12
CA ASN A 928 -38.40 47.80 37.81
C ASN A 928 -39.73 48.28 37.20
N SER A 929 -40.45 49.13 37.93
CA SER A 929 -41.77 49.62 37.52
C SER A 929 -41.77 50.34 36.17
N GLU A 930 -40.73 51.10 35.85
CA GLU A 930 -40.64 51.81 34.56
C GLU A 930 -40.42 50.84 33.38
N GLN A 931 -39.57 49.82 33.55
CA GLN A 931 -39.38 48.77 32.54
C GLN A 931 -40.67 47.96 32.33
N LEU A 932 -41.34 47.55 33.41
CA LEU A 932 -42.63 46.86 33.33
C LEU A 932 -43.67 47.72 32.62
N LYS A 933 -43.77 49.00 32.97
CA LYS A 933 -44.69 49.93 32.32
C LYS A 933 -44.46 50.03 30.81
N LEU A 934 -43.21 50.07 30.35
CA LEU A 934 -42.91 50.08 28.92
C LEU A 934 -43.33 48.78 28.22
N ILE A 935 -43.10 47.62 28.83
CA ILE A 935 -43.59 46.33 28.31
C ILE A 935 -45.12 46.32 28.27
N ALA A 936 -45.77 46.74 29.35
CA ALA A 936 -47.23 46.81 29.46
C ALA A 936 -47.87 47.67 28.35
N ILE A 937 -47.26 48.82 28.02
CA ILE A 937 -47.68 49.66 26.89
C ILE A 937 -47.62 48.87 25.58
N GLN A 938 -46.54 48.14 25.31
CA GLN A 938 -46.42 47.35 24.07
C GLN A 938 -47.39 46.18 24.01
N VAL A 939 -47.69 45.57 25.16
CA VAL A 939 -48.70 44.51 25.27
C VAL A 939 -50.08 45.08 24.90
N VAL A 940 -50.47 46.19 25.52
CA VAL A 940 -51.80 46.81 25.29
C VAL A 940 -51.95 47.36 23.87
N LYS A 941 -50.88 47.86 23.24
CA LYS A 941 -50.87 48.31 21.84
C LYS A 941 -51.35 47.26 20.83
N SER A 942 -51.27 45.98 21.19
CA SER A 942 -51.65 44.87 20.31
C SER A 942 -53.01 44.26 20.57
N PHE A 943 -53.66 44.66 21.66
CA PHE A 943 -54.97 44.14 21.94
C PHE A 943 -55.96 44.60 20.88
N THR A 944 -56.95 43.77 20.61
CA THR A 944 -57.99 44.02 19.61
C THR A 944 -59.36 44.15 20.24
N GLU A 945 -59.48 43.81 21.53
CA GLU A 945 -60.74 43.77 22.27
C GLU A 945 -60.61 44.51 23.61
N PRO A 946 -61.64 45.25 24.05
CA PRO A 946 -61.65 45.93 25.34
C PRO A 946 -61.40 44.99 26.53
N GLU A 947 -62.00 43.80 26.51
CA GLU A 947 -61.90 42.82 27.60
C GLU A 947 -60.46 42.38 27.86
N GLN A 948 -59.61 42.37 26.83
CA GLN A 948 -58.18 42.05 26.95
C GLN A 948 -57.44 43.12 27.75
N THR A 949 -57.70 44.40 27.46
CA THR A 949 -57.15 45.54 28.20
C THR A 949 -57.68 45.57 29.64
N GLU A 950 -58.98 45.33 29.84
CA GLU A 950 -59.59 45.30 31.17
C GLU A 950 -58.98 44.20 32.05
N ARG A 951 -58.92 42.98 31.52
CA ARG A 951 -58.34 41.83 32.22
C ARG A 951 -56.87 42.06 32.56
N PHE A 952 -56.12 42.67 31.64
CA PHE A 952 -54.73 43.02 31.86
C PHE A 952 -54.58 44.07 32.97
N LEU A 953 -55.27 45.22 32.88
CA LEU A 953 -55.15 46.30 33.86
C LEU A 953 -55.62 45.88 35.26
N ARG A 954 -56.61 44.98 35.37
CA ARG A 954 -57.07 44.43 36.66
C ARG A 954 -56.18 43.34 37.22
N GLY A 955 -55.53 42.56 36.36
CA GLY A 955 -54.74 41.39 36.74
C GLY A 955 -53.42 41.74 37.42
N TYR A 956 -52.96 42.99 37.33
CA TYR A 956 -51.66 43.41 37.83
C TYR A 956 -51.78 44.59 38.80
N SER A 957 -50.92 44.61 39.81
CA SER A 957 -50.84 45.65 40.85
C SER A 957 -50.25 46.96 40.34
N LEU A 958 -50.67 47.42 39.15
CA LEU A 958 -50.31 48.71 38.59
C LEU A 958 -51.06 49.80 39.32
N ASP A 959 -50.39 50.90 39.64
CA ASP A 959 -51.08 52.03 40.28
C ASP A 959 -52.03 52.72 39.29
N LYS A 960 -52.97 53.52 39.80
CA LYS A 960 -54.00 54.18 38.97
C LYS A 960 -53.40 55.11 37.90
N ASN A 961 -52.23 55.71 38.14
CA ASN A 961 -51.55 56.58 37.18
C ASN A 961 -50.80 55.78 36.11
N GLU A 962 -50.23 54.63 36.44
CA GLU A 962 -49.63 53.71 35.48
C GLU A 962 -50.68 53.11 34.55
N GLN A 963 -51.82 52.67 35.11
CA GLN A 963 -52.95 52.18 34.31
C GLN A 963 -53.43 53.23 33.30
N LYS A 964 -53.54 54.51 33.71
CA LYS A 964 -53.86 55.62 32.80
C LYS A 964 -52.86 55.75 31.66
N LYS A 965 -51.56 55.77 31.98
CA LYS A 965 -50.48 55.91 30.98
C LYS A 965 -50.46 54.76 29.98
N ILE A 966 -50.76 53.53 30.44
CA ILE A 966 -50.85 52.35 29.58
C ILE A 966 -52.11 52.42 28.71
N LEU A 967 -53.26 52.76 29.28
CA LEU A 967 -54.54 52.84 28.58
C LEU A 967 -54.54 53.89 27.45
N VAL A 968 -53.82 55.01 27.64
CA VAL A 968 -53.65 56.05 26.61
C VAL A 968 -53.02 55.53 25.31
N GLU A 969 -52.25 54.44 25.40
CA GLU A 969 -51.55 53.86 24.27
C GLU A 969 -52.32 52.69 23.62
N ALA A 970 -53.50 52.34 24.15
CA ALA A 970 -54.36 51.30 23.59
C ALA A 970 -54.93 51.72 22.22
N PRO A 971 -54.99 50.81 21.23
CA PRO A 971 -55.63 51.11 19.95
C PRO A 971 -57.15 51.25 20.12
N SER A 972 -57.82 51.93 19.18
CA SER A 972 -59.26 52.26 19.25
C SER A 972 -60.21 51.08 19.42
N GLN A 973 -59.74 49.88 19.10
CA GLN A 973 -60.48 48.62 19.18
C GLN A 973 -60.39 47.98 20.58
N ALA A 974 -59.32 48.30 21.32
CA ALA A 974 -58.97 47.65 22.59
C ALA A 974 -59.41 48.43 23.82
N TYR A 975 -60.25 49.44 23.66
CA TYR A 975 -60.85 50.17 24.75
C TYR A 975 -62.30 50.48 24.45
N ASN A 976 -63.06 50.71 25.51
CA ASN A 976 -64.42 51.18 25.43
C ASN A 976 -64.68 52.23 26.51
N VAL A 977 -65.91 52.76 26.53
CA VAL A 977 -66.31 53.77 27.52
C VAL A 977 -66.14 53.22 28.94
N GLY A 978 -66.55 51.98 29.19
CA GLY A 978 -66.47 51.35 30.51
C GLY A 978 -65.05 51.25 31.07
N LEU A 979 -64.05 51.09 30.21
CA LEU A 979 -62.64 51.05 30.59
C LEU A 979 -62.04 52.41 30.90
N ILE A 980 -62.34 53.42 30.09
CA ILE A 980 -61.72 54.73 30.20
C ILE A 980 -62.34 55.54 31.34
N LEU A 981 -63.66 55.41 31.52
CA LEU A 981 -64.41 56.27 32.42
C LEU A 981 -63.95 56.22 33.89
N PRO A 982 -63.66 55.05 34.50
CA PRO A 982 -63.17 54.97 35.89
C PRO A 982 -61.88 55.75 36.16
N HIS A 983 -61.09 56.02 35.11
CA HIS A 983 -59.85 56.79 35.21
C HIS A 983 -60.07 58.31 35.13
N LEU A 984 -61.21 58.75 34.60
CA LEU A 984 -61.63 60.15 34.53
C LEU A 984 -62.43 60.60 35.76
N TYR A 985 -62.66 59.71 36.73
CA TYR A 985 -63.25 60.02 38.02
C TYR A 985 -62.24 59.79 39.17
N CYS A 986 -62.21 60.72 40.12
CA CYS A 986 -61.49 60.60 41.38
C CYS A 986 -62.47 60.87 42.53
N ASN A 987 -62.69 59.89 43.41
CA ASN A 987 -63.64 59.98 44.53
C ASN A 987 -65.06 60.42 44.11
N GLY A 988 -65.56 59.90 42.99
CA GLY A 988 -66.88 60.23 42.46
C GLY A 988 -67.00 61.62 41.82
N LYS A 989 -65.91 62.40 41.77
CA LYS A 989 -65.85 63.67 41.04
C LYS A 989 -65.14 63.49 39.70
N VAL A 990 -65.67 64.12 38.67
CA VAL A 990 -65.06 64.14 37.35
C VAL A 990 -63.77 64.98 37.37
N ILE A 991 -62.68 64.39 36.87
CA ILE A 991 -61.36 65.03 36.72
C ILE A 991 -61.44 66.07 35.60
N ALA A 992 -60.60 67.11 35.65
CA ALA A 992 -60.63 68.10 34.59
C ALA A 992 -60.26 67.51 33.22
N PRO A 993 -61.07 67.69 32.15
CA PRO A 993 -60.70 67.21 30.82
C PRO A 993 -59.35 67.75 30.34
N GLN A 994 -58.93 68.89 30.87
CA GLN A 994 -57.62 69.51 30.59
C GLN A 994 -56.46 68.82 31.31
N GLU A 995 -56.71 68.13 32.42
CA GLU A 995 -55.70 67.37 33.17
C GLU A 995 -55.40 66.02 32.49
N GLU A 996 -56.39 65.44 31.81
CA GLU A 996 -56.28 64.14 31.13
C GLU A 996 -56.74 64.19 29.66
N PRO A 997 -56.21 65.11 28.83
CA PRO A 997 -56.75 65.40 27.50
C PRO A 997 -56.68 64.20 26.55
N LYS A 998 -55.68 63.32 26.72
CA LYS A 998 -55.53 62.11 25.90
C LYS A 998 -56.59 61.05 26.22
N LEU A 999 -56.90 60.83 27.51
CA LEU A 999 -57.96 59.88 27.90
C LEU A 999 -59.33 60.37 27.46
N VAL A 1000 -59.58 61.67 27.56
CA VAL A 1000 -60.80 62.29 27.01
C VAL A 1000 -60.88 62.10 25.50
N GLN A 1001 -59.77 62.30 24.79
CA GLN A 1001 -59.73 62.06 23.35
C GLN A 1001 -60.04 60.59 23.01
N LEU A 1002 -59.46 59.62 23.72
CA LEU A 1002 -59.79 58.21 23.53
C LEU A 1002 -61.26 57.91 23.84
N LEU A 1003 -61.81 58.49 24.92
CA LEU A 1003 -63.21 58.31 25.29
C LEU A 1003 -64.15 58.79 24.18
N LEU A 1004 -63.81 59.89 23.52
CA LEU A 1004 -64.56 60.46 22.39
C LEU A 1004 -64.36 59.72 21.06
N GLN A 1005 -63.36 58.85 20.98
CA GLN A 1005 -63.09 57.98 19.84
C GLN A 1005 -63.62 56.55 20.05
N ALA A 1006 -64.00 56.20 21.29
CA ALA A 1006 -64.52 54.89 21.62
C ALA A 1006 -65.84 54.62 20.89
N GLY A 1007 -65.94 53.45 20.23
CA GLY A 1007 -67.19 53.01 19.64
C GLY A 1007 -68.26 52.77 20.71
N LEU A 1008 -69.47 53.29 20.52
CA LEU A 1008 -70.61 53.07 21.41
C LEU A 1008 -71.29 51.74 21.08
N GLY A 1009 -70.63 50.63 21.43
CA GLY A 1009 -71.05 49.28 21.05
C GLY A 1009 -72.13 48.70 21.96
N ALA A 1010 -72.11 49.02 23.26
CA ALA A 1010 -73.08 48.51 24.24
C ALA A 1010 -74.11 49.57 24.65
N THR A 1011 -75.36 49.16 24.88
CA THR A 1011 -76.48 50.05 25.25
C THR A 1011 -76.25 50.84 26.55
N GLY A 1012 -75.40 50.35 27.45
CA GLY A 1012 -75.00 51.07 28.68
C GLY A 1012 -73.96 52.17 28.44
N GLU A 1013 -73.07 52.02 27.47
CA GLU A 1013 -71.93 52.93 27.25
C GLU A 1013 -72.38 54.32 26.79
N ARG A 1014 -73.46 54.41 26.01
CA ARG A 1014 -74.07 55.69 25.63
C ARG A 1014 -74.57 56.45 26.86
N ALA A 1015 -75.19 55.76 27.81
CA ALA A 1015 -75.69 56.37 29.04
C ALA A 1015 -74.55 56.83 29.94
N ASP A 1016 -73.49 56.02 30.08
CA ASP A 1016 -72.30 56.35 30.85
C ASP A 1016 -71.52 57.53 30.27
N LEU A 1017 -71.34 57.57 28.94
CA LEU A 1017 -70.69 58.69 28.24
C LEU A 1017 -71.52 59.98 28.34
N LYS A 1018 -72.85 59.87 28.20
CA LYS A 1018 -73.76 61.01 28.40
C LYS A 1018 -73.64 61.56 29.83
N LYS A 1019 -73.66 60.69 30.83
CA LYS A 1019 -73.50 61.06 32.25
C LYS A 1019 -72.17 61.78 32.46
N PHE A 1020 -71.09 61.29 31.87
CA PHE A 1020 -69.80 61.97 31.92
C PHE A 1020 -69.83 63.36 31.29
N PHE A 1021 -70.46 63.52 30.11
CA PHE A 1021 -70.63 64.85 29.50
C PHE A 1021 -71.43 65.79 30.39
N VAL A 1022 -72.52 65.31 30.99
CA VAL A 1022 -73.31 66.07 31.97
C VAL A 1022 -72.43 66.49 33.15
N ASP A 1023 -71.68 65.56 33.74
CA ASP A 1023 -70.80 65.83 34.87
C ASP A 1023 -69.71 66.86 34.51
N VAL A 1024 -69.07 66.75 33.34
CA VAL A 1024 -68.06 67.72 32.87
C VAL A 1024 -68.68 69.10 32.68
N LEU A 1025 -69.85 69.17 32.02
CA LEU A 1025 -70.55 70.42 31.76
C LEU A 1025 -70.95 71.11 33.05
N ILE A 1026 -71.56 70.39 33.98
CA ILE A 1026 -72.06 70.92 35.25
C ILE A 1026 -70.92 71.33 36.18
N ASN A 1027 -69.91 70.47 36.33
CA ASN A 1027 -68.92 70.66 37.38
C ASN A 1027 -67.75 71.55 36.95
N GLN A 1028 -67.54 71.75 35.64
CA GLN A 1028 -66.33 72.41 35.15
C GLN A 1028 -66.53 73.45 34.06
N ILE A 1029 -67.43 73.23 33.12
CA ILE A 1029 -67.60 74.15 31.98
C ILE A 1029 -68.57 75.28 32.33
N LEU A 1030 -69.80 74.94 32.72
CA LEU A 1030 -70.84 75.90 33.07
C LEU A 1030 -70.45 76.84 34.22
N PRO A 1031 -69.72 76.38 35.26
CA PRO A 1031 -69.21 77.24 36.32
C PRO A 1031 -67.96 78.06 35.94
N ASN A 1032 -67.36 77.84 34.76
CA ASN A 1032 -66.10 78.47 34.39
C ASN A 1032 -66.25 79.98 34.17
N ASN A 1033 -65.33 80.77 34.72
CA ASN A 1033 -65.30 82.23 34.52
C ASN A 1033 -65.11 82.61 33.04
N ASN A 1034 -64.46 81.74 32.25
CA ASN A 1034 -64.30 81.86 30.80
C ASN A 1034 -65.23 80.88 30.05
N LEU A 1035 -66.51 80.86 30.44
CA LEU A 1035 -67.53 79.93 29.92
C LEU A 1035 -67.48 79.76 28.40
N ILE A 1036 -67.45 80.85 27.64
CA ILE A 1036 -67.50 80.81 26.18
C ILE A 1036 -66.33 80.03 25.60
N ILE A 1037 -65.11 80.28 26.08
CA ILE A 1037 -63.90 79.61 25.58
C ILE A 1037 -63.92 78.13 25.98
N ALA A 1038 -64.28 77.82 27.24
CA ALA A 1038 -64.35 76.45 27.73
C ALA A 1038 -65.42 75.63 27.00
N LEU A 1039 -66.59 76.21 26.77
CA LEU A 1039 -67.71 75.55 26.11
C LEU A 1039 -67.46 75.39 24.61
N LYS A 1040 -66.93 76.41 23.90
CA LYS A 1040 -66.54 76.26 22.49
C LYS A 1040 -65.53 75.13 22.31
N ARG A 1041 -64.47 75.12 23.13
CA ARG A 1041 -63.42 74.10 23.05
C ARG A 1041 -63.95 72.70 23.33
N TRP A 1042 -64.81 72.54 24.33
CA TRP A 1042 -65.45 71.25 24.62
C TRP A 1042 -66.40 70.81 23.52
N ARG A 1043 -67.25 71.72 23.04
CA ARG A 1043 -68.17 71.49 21.94
C ARG A 1043 -67.43 71.03 20.69
N GLU A 1044 -66.38 71.71 20.29
CA GLU A 1044 -65.56 71.35 19.13
C GLU A 1044 -64.96 69.95 19.26
N GLN A 1045 -64.52 69.57 20.47
CA GLN A 1045 -63.97 68.24 20.74
C GLN A 1045 -65.05 67.14 20.68
N VAL A 1046 -66.25 67.39 21.20
CA VAL A 1046 -67.29 66.36 21.34
C VAL A 1046 -68.19 66.26 20.10
N ILE A 1047 -68.60 67.39 19.49
CA ILE A 1047 -69.52 67.39 18.34
C ILE A 1047 -68.92 66.67 17.13
N ALA A 1048 -67.59 66.69 16.98
CA ALA A 1048 -66.91 66.00 15.89
C ALA A 1048 -67.21 64.49 15.83
N THR A 1049 -67.49 63.85 16.97
CA THR A 1049 -67.77 62.41 17.05
C THR A 1049 -69.15 62.05 17.62
N HIS A 1050 -69.73 62.88 18.48
CA HIS A 1050 -70.96 62.55 19.22
C HIS A 1050 -71.94 63.73 19.36
N GLN A 1051 -72.28 64.39 18.25
CA GLN A 1051 -73.15 65.58 18.25
C GLN A 1051 -74.49 65.37 18.99
N GLU A 1052 -75.23 64.30 18.67
CA GLU A 1052 -76.54 64.05 19.29
C GLU A 1052 -76.41 63.86 20.82
N LEU A 1053 -75.42 63.09 21.25
CA LEU A 1053 -75.19 62.82 22.67
C LEU A 1053 -74.78 64.08 23.43
N TYR A 1054 -73.99 64.95 22.80
CA TYR A 1054 -73.63 66.24 23.34
C TYR A 1054 -74.86 67.14 23.51
N GLU A 1055 -75.74 67.23 22.51
CA GLU A 1055 -76.96 68.05 22.59
C GLU A 1055 -77.88 67.54 23.72
N GLU A 1056 -78.05 66.22 23.87
CA GLU A 1056 -78.80 65.62 24.97
C GLU A 1056 -78.17 65.91 26.34
N ALA A 1057 -76.86 65.68 26.48
CA ALA A 1057 -76.12 65.93 27.72
C ALA A 1057 -76.10 67.42 28.09
N PHE A 1058 -75.99 68.31 27.12
CA PHE A 1058 -76.02 69.76 27.34
C PHE A 1058 -77.40 70.23 27.78
N SER A 1059 -78.47 69.66 27.21
CA SER A 1059 -79.83 69.96 27.65
C SER A 1059 -80.04 69.54 29.11
N GLU A 1060 -79.58 68.35 29.48
CA GLU A 1060 -79.70 67.81 30.85
C GLU A 1060 -78.82 68.60 31.83
N ALA A 1061 -77.56 68.86 31.49
CA ALA A 1061 -76.65 69.70 32.27
C ALA A 1061 -77.17 71.11 32.46
N SER A 1062 -77.79 71.71 31.43
CA SER A 1062 -78.42 73.01 31.53
C SER A 1062 -79.60 73.00 32.49
N GLN A 1063 -80.46 71.97 32.43
CA GLN A 1063 -81.57 71.82 33.37
C GLN A 1063 -81.07 71.73 34.82
N GLU A 1064 -80.04 70.93 35.07
CA GLU A 1064 -79.47 70.80 36.42
C GLU A 1064 -78.70 72.05 36.87
N PHE A 1065 -77.97 72.71 35.97
CA PHE A 1065 -77.24 73.94 36.28
C PHE A 1065 -78.21 75.08 36.62
N VAL A 1066 -79.28 75.23 35.83
CA VAL A 1066 -80.33 76.21 36.09
C VAL A 1066 -81.09 75.86 37.37
N SER A 1067 -81.38 74.58 37.63
CA SER A 1067 -82.03 74.15 38.87
C SER A 1067 -81.16 74.45 40.11
N LYS A 1068 -79.83 74.29 40.02
CA LYS A 1068 -78.90 74.68 41.10
C LYS A 1068 -78.82 76.19 41.33
N ILE A 1069 -78.88 76.99 40.26
CA ILE A 1069 -78.90 78.46 40.34
C ILE A 1069 -80.23 78.93 40.95
N SER A 1070 -81.35 78.31 40.57
CA SER A 1070 -82.69 78.66 41.07
C SER A 1070 -82.94 78.17 42.50
N ALA A 1071 -82.47 76.97 42.87
CA ALA A 1071 -82.62 76.41 44.22
C ALA A 1071 -81.84 77.18 45.30
N ARG A 1072 -80.75 77.88 44.94
CA ARG A 1072 -79.92 78.62 45.91
C ARG A 1072 -80.39 80.03 46.22
N ASN A 1073 -81.22 80.64 45.36
CA ASN A 1073 -81.93 81.91 45.61
C ASN A 1073 -82.72 82.28 44.34
N TYR A 1074 -84.06 82.29 44.42
CA TYR A 1074 -84.95 82.89 43.41
C TYR A 1074 -84.83 84.44 43.40
N CYS A 1075 -83.62 84.99 43.46
CA CYS A 1075 -83.41 86.43 43.33
C CYS A 1075 -83.31 86.81 41.86
N PHE A 1076 -83.80 88.02 41.52
CA PHE A 1076 -83.73 88.60 40.19
C PHE A 1076 -82.29 88.64 39.62
N GLU A 1077 -81.27 88.71 40.49
CA GLU A 1077 -79.87 88.67 40.07
C GLU A 1077 -79.45 87.32 39.47
N SER A 1078 -79.93 86.19 40.01
CA SER A 1078 -79.68 84.86 39.44
C SER A 1078 -80.30 84.74 38.04
N PHE A 1079 -81.49 85.31 37.85
CA PHE A 1079 -82.18 85.40 36.56
C PHE A 1079 -81.41 86.26 35.55
N ILE A 1080 -80.95 87.45 35.96
CA ILE A 1080 -80.11 88.31 35.12
C ILE A 1080 -78.81 87.60 34.76
N LYS A 1081 -78.17 86.91 35.71
CA LYS A 1081 -76.91 86.21 35.46
C LYS A 1081 -77.11 85.08 34.44
N LEU A 1082 -78.21 84.34 34.53
CA LEU A 1082 -78.53 83.29 33.57
C LEU A 1082 -78.90 83.84 32.18
N ALA A 1083 -79.70 84.90 32.13
CA ALA A 1083 -80.03 85.59 30.87
C ALA A 1083 -78.76 86.16 30.21
N LYS A 1084 -77.82 86.71 30.99
CA LYS A 1084 -76.51 87.13 30.51
C LYS A 1084 -75.72 85.95 29.93
N TYR A 1085 -75.73 84.78 30.57
CA TYR A 1085 -75.10 83.60 30.02
C TYR A 1085 -75.72 83.17 28.68
N ILE A 1086 -77.06 83.10 28.59
CA ILE A 1086 -77.78 82.73 27.35
C ILE A 1086 -77.47 83.71 26.21
N ILE A 1087 -77.53 85.02 26.48
CA ILE A 1087 -77.19 86.06 25.50
C ILE A 1087 -75.72 85.94 25.08
N MET A 1088 -74.82 85.73 26.04
CA MET A 1088 -73.39 85.59 25.76
C MET A 1088 -73.10 84.35 24.91
N LEU A 1089 -73.83 83.25 25.10
CA LEU A 1089 -73.74 82.06 24.25
C LEU A 1089 -74.22 82.36 22.82
N ASP A 1090 -75.39 82.99 22.69
CA ASP A 1090 -75.99 83.31 21.38
C ASP A 1090 -75.09 84.24 20.54
N GLN A 1091 -74.50 85.26 21.18
CA GLN A 1091 -73.58 86.20 20.53
C GLN A 1091 -72.25 85.60 20.10
N ASN A 1092 -71.89 84.42 20.61
CA ASN A 1092 -70.61 83.77 20.35
C ASN A 1092 -70.78 82.47 19.55
N GLU A 1093 -71.71 82.40 18.59
CA GLU A 1093 -71.87 81.26 17.67
C GLU A 1093 -72.24 79.92 18.37
N LEU A 1094 -72.80 80.00 19.58
CA LEU A 1094 -73.32 78.88 20.37
C LEU A 1094 -74.85 78.98 20.50
N SER A 1095 -75.53 79.38 19.42
CA SER A 1095 -76.98 79.65 19.40
C SER A 1095 -77.83 78.42 19.75
N LYS A 1096 -77.38 77.22 19.40
CA LYS A 1096 -78.03 75.96 19.79
C LYS A 1096 -77.95 75.73 21.30
N GLU A 1097 -76.78 75.91 21.90
CA GLU A 1097 -76.57 75.80 23.33
C GLU A 1097 -77.34 76.89 24.10
N ALA A 1098 -77.39 78.11 23.56
CA ALA A 1098 -78.20 79.20 24.10
C ALA A 1098 -79.70 78.84 24.11
N ASP A 1099 -80.22 78.27 23.02
CA ASP A 1099 -81.61 77.79 22.95
C ASP A 1099 -81.88 76.63 23.92
N LEU A 1100 -80.99 75.64 24.01
CA LEU A 1100 -81.14 74.53 24.97
C LEU A 1100 -81.13 75.02 26.44
N MET A 1101 -80.24 75.98 26.76
CA MET A 1101 -80.19 76.59 28.09
C MET A 1101 -81.40 77.50 28.37
N TYR A 1102 -81.89 78.21 27.34
CA TYR A 1102 -83.12 78.99 27.42
C TYR A 1102 -84.36 78.11 27.63
N ARG A 1103 -84.46 76.96 26.95
CA ARG A 1103 -85.55 76.00 27.18
C ARG A 1103 -85.48 75.37 28.57
N ALA A 1104 -84.29 75.03 29.05
CA ALA A 1104 -84.09 74.56 30.43
C ALA A 1104 -84.49 75.63 31.47
N PHE A 1105 -84.18 76.88 31.16
CA PHE A 1105 -84.59 78.04 31.93
C PHE A 1105 -86.12 78.23 31.95
N LEU A 1106 -86.77 78.20 30.80
CA LEU A 1106 -88.23 78.30 30.72
C LEU A 1106 -88.94 77.19 31.52
N LYS A 1107 -88.39 75.97 31.53
CA LYS A 1107 -88.93 74.83 32.30
C LYS A 1107 -88.80 74.97 33.82
N THR A 1108 -87.86 75.78 34.30
CA THR A 1108 -87.60 75.99 35.75
C THR A 1108 -88.32 77.22 36.31
N ILE A 1109 -88.90 78.07 35.45
CA ILE A 1109 -89.80 79.13 35.86
C ILE A 1109 -91.14 78.49 36.24
N PRO A 1110 -91.62 78.63 37.49
CA PRO A 1110 -92.97 78.24 37.86
C PRO A 1110 -93.97 78.84 36.88
N SER A 1111 -94.94 78.08 36.39
CA SER A 1111 -95.93 78.54 35.40
C SER A 1111 -96.68 79.82 35.83
N GLU A 1112 -96.68 80.10 37.13
CA GLU A 1112 -97.24 81.29 37.78
C GLU A 1112 -96.43 82.58 37.53
N LEU A 1113 -95.13 82.46 37.20
CA LEU A 1113 -94.20 83.59 37.01
C LEU A 1113 -93.91 83.91 35.55
N LEU A 1114 -94.46 83.17 34.58
CA LEU A 1114 -94.35 83.51 33.16
C LEU A 1114 -95.32 84.65 32.80
N PRO A 1115 -94.84 85.86 32.47
CA PRO A 1115 -95.71 86.93 31.97
C PRO A 1115 -96.27 86.50 30.61
N ARG A 1116 -97.58 86.72 30.37
CA ARG A 1116 -98.30 86.39 29.11
C ARG A 1116 -97.75 87.03 27.82
N GLN A 1117 -96.57 87.66 27.82
CA GLN A 1117 -96.03 88.43 26.68
C GLN A 1117 -94.69 87.95 26.10
N LEU A 1118 -94.18 86.76 26.44
CA LEU A 1118 -92.90 86.26 25.90
C LEU A 1118 -92.97 84.88 25.21
N SER A 1119 -94.01 84.66 24.37
CA SER A 1119 -94.06 83.48 23.48
C SER A 1119 -93.67 83.76 22.02
N ALA A 1120 -93.05 84.91 21.73
CA ALA A 1120 -92.68 85.29 20.37
C ALA A 1120 -91.40 86.13 20.32
N LYS A 1121 -90.25 85.53 20.68
CA LYS A 1121 -88.96 85.74 20.02
C LYS A 1121 -87.92 84.76 20.54
#